data_AF-A0A9P0GNM3-F1
#
_entry.id   AF-A0A9P0GNM3-F1
#
_cell.length_a   1.000
_cell.length_b   1.000
_cell.length_c   1.000
_cell.angle_alpha   90.00
_cell.angle_beta   90.00
_cell.angle_gamma   90.00
#
_symmetry.space_group_name_H-M   'P 1'
#
loop_
_entity.id
_entity.type
_entity.pdbx_description
1 polymer ?
#
loop_
_entity_poly.entity_id
_entity_poly.type
_entity_poly.pdbx_seq_one_letter_code
_entity_poly.pdbx_strand_id
1 'polypeptide(L)'
;MRSSVSYILSSSTSEPNMSHPDYEQYSHDHAALLVLVRHIGNQLKPKIFMKFYDRISKINSVKITDSTGIVRNILIRYVKEHPVENNDWGDFQTHRRLLGLVSLGKYDSQQELNEICRVHESFKVKYNSTLFDSRCILFGPTKESESPADDSPSSGSSGDSENNTDYVIEKFTTPSNFKTRALFYDVSSPCVDLESQLNEFINSLFWVLESKRLERSREKLERVSLLLAPFEKKDFVGLDMESRNNKKRCTGRMTKHLGDLCLQAGLLCESLAYYSQAAEILKSVNDWLWLGAAYEGLSAASALVLYPEMQRNISLHRNASLQEGSPRKSSQTPPATGIVIKKVVANALAPEEMSRRYREAIIHYSKYQNAGIVETEASFKAARIAVEQNHALQAASFLQNVVYINLTLSEQEKIQRFETLADLYTQIGFVRKAAFCLRLAATRYVSPQNPAPNWARCYGLMLQSLSGHHLTLDPVEMREADQGWPALQIQLIQELVVAARRTGHSALATRHMTFLLQTMWQHLSSTEQKELAMQLQSLSAQCEGSPVPLVLDSGLVMPPANLTDIPVCASFALKDLQPHLRPRRIECVKQETGPFLFTPIHFGGGSLDRRSKKANAKMDFLWVKNEVCEVQLKLTNPLPFELKVSNMRLLTAGVVFESVPETIVLPPDIPTSLTLSGWARENGELELSGYSTHALGVKSNCRLRHMRSPATFPPHYKVEVVPSLPLLEVSTSLPRSATFSNFHDDSTVTSASTALYHGESTQCTVTLKNVGQVPIEFFEVEMNSVLDPALQEQIFSWDKEEVENLLPIAPGHEGSLVLRLHSSANFLAPNVAVSPTIPQDVSSGLFSSMSASIPGGSLPSRINSSFRSSNSGQSSLAGGLAALFHQHPGTSVVEGQLKLRYSGADGIAADYCRSCSVFFMLEMLPSLHVTNWDVLPAEVNSQFYLVLDIANLTNQEMELQYTPSKTMLIEGQESCRVPIPVDRCPLSKLCDLYHELDDNTKNDVDINKICSGHITQLVDLRWHLLGTGSRGVAPLNGITLTSRMLDIVRMSPLDWEVSLNGDMVRTQEEVSCEAGDCLELKMSIVNSLEKTLRQLTLSVQFYQDYENGSLNYRMDTRLAVAGSTKKILSVLEPHSKANHECNVIFFTPGQYKMDIQCCAPDSQSVARVNPLLSTGHTWRFTPTILIQVN
;
A
#
# COMPACT_ATOMS: atom_id res chain seq x y z
N MET A 1 25.78 -95.54 15.01
CA MET A 1 26.11 -94.50 16.02
C MET A 1 27.50 -93.88 15.83
N ARG A 2 27.99 -93.63 14.60
CA ARG A 2 29.23 -92.85 14.35
C ARG A 2 29.11 -91.79 13.25
N SER A 3 27.95 -91.59 12.64
CA SER A 3 27.71 -90.54 11.64
C SER A 3 26.97 -89.31 12.20
N SER A 4 26.37 -89.40 13.39
CA SER A 4 25.60 -88.32 14.03
C SER A 4 26.44 -87.36 14.90
N VAL A 5 27.74 -87.63 15.09
CA VAL A 5 28.62 -86.83 15.96
C VAL A 5 29.42 -85.79 15.16
N SER A 6 29.63 -85.99 13.85
CA SER A 6 30.40 -85.05 13.02
C SER A 6 29.63 -83.79 12.60
N TYR A 7 28.29 -83.82 12.59
CA TYR A 7 27.46 -82.64 12.29
C TYR A 7 27.38 -81.65 13.46
N ILE A 8 27.57 -82.13 14.70
CA ILE A 8 27.51 -81.32 15.93
C ILE A 8 28.83 -80.54 16.14
N LEU A 9 29.95 -81.03 15.59
CA LEU A 9 31.28 -80.44 15.79
C LEU A 9 31.78 -79.58 14.62
N SER A 10 31.06 -79.52 13.50
CA SER A 10 31.42 -78.69 12.34
C SER A 10 30.66 -77.36 12.24
N SER A 11 29.74 -77.06 13.17
CA SER A 11 29.18 -75.70 13.27
C SER A 11 30.22 -74.82 13.95
N SER A 12 31.12 -74.25 13.14
CA SER A 12 31.91 -73.08 13.50
C SER A 12 31.02 -72.05 14.20
N THR A 13 31.57 -71.39 15.21
CA THR A 13 31.01 -70.24 15.93
C THR A 13 30.66 -69.08 14.98
N SER A 14 29.57 -69.21 14.24
CA SER A 14 28.85 -68.10 13.64
C SER A 14 27.66 -67.80 14.53
N GLU A 15 27.44 -66.52 14.81
CA GLU A 15 26.22 -66.02 15.46
C GLU A 15 24.98 -66.74 14.91
N PRO A 16 23.96 -67.02 15.74
CA PRO A 16 22.74 -67.67 15.24
C PRO A 16 22.20 -66.84 14.08
N ASN A 17 21.95 -67.44 12.91
CA ASN A 17 21.23 -66.76 11.83
C ASN A 17 19.89 -66.29 12.39
N MET A 18 19.80 -65.00 12.70
CA MET A 18 18.68 -64.42 13.46
C MET A 18 17.47 -64.32 12.53
N SER A 19 16.38 -64.98 12.90
CA SER A 19 15.05 -64.75 12.34
C SER A 19 14.61 -63.27 12.47
N HIS A 20 13.66 -62.85 11.66
CA HIS A 20 13.32 -61.44 11.45
C HIS A 20 11.85 -61.14 11.79
N PRO A 21 11.53 -60.03 12.50
CA PRO A 21 10.16 -59.64 12.77
C PRO A 21 9.42 -59.21 11.51
N ASP A 22 8.21 -59.72 11.35
CA ASP A 22 7.30 -59.34 10.27
C ASP A 22 6.36 -58.21 10.72
N TYR A 23 6.79 -56.96 10.52
CA TYR A 23 6.03 -55.78 10.95
C TYR A 23 4.70 -55.60 10.22
N GLU A 24 4.52 -56.20 9.04
CA GLU A 24 3.29 -56.07 8.26
C GLU A 24 2.19 -57.05 8.71
N GLN A 25 2.48 -57.93 9.67
CA GLN A 25 1.57 -59.01 10.03
C GLN A 25 0.35 -58.56 10.86
N TYR A 26 -0.85 -58.95 10.43
CA TYR A 26 -2.11 -58.76 11.14
C TYR A 26 -2.47 -60.00 11.96
N SER A 27 -3.36 -59.86 12.95
CA SER A 27 -3.87 -61.02 13.70
C SER A 27 -4.61 -62.01 12.80
N HIS A 28 -5.24 -61.53 11.73
CA HIS A 28 -5.92 -62.35 10.73
C HIS A 28 -4.97 -63.27 9.96
N ASP A 29 -3.69 -62.91 9.85
CA ASP A 29 -2.68 -63.71 9.15
C ASP A 29 -2.42 -65.04 9.87
N HIS A 30 -2.82 -65.20 11.14
CA HIS A 30 -2.79 -66.49 11.83
C HIS A 30 -3.66 -67.57 11.16
N ALA A 31 -4.70 -67.16 10.44
CA ALA A 31 -5.57 -68.05 9.65
C ALA A 31 -5.12 -68.20 8.18
N ALA A 32 -4.08 -67.47 7.75
CA ALA A 32 -3.68 -67.44 6.35
C ALA A 32 -2.63 -68.51 6.00
N LEU A 33 -2.68 -69.00 4.76
CA LEU A 33 -1.62 -69.79 4.15
C LEU A 33 -0.58 -68.84 3.55
N LEU A 34 0.68 -68.98 3.97
CA LEU A 34 1.76 -68.11 3.51
C LEU A 34 2.33 -68.60 2.17
N VAL A 35 2.33 -67.72 1.18
CA VAL A 35 2.82 -67.97 -0.19
C VAL A 35 3.84 -66.91 -0.59
N LEU A 36 5.00 -67.37 -1.07
CA LEU A 36 6.09 -66.51 -1.55
C LEU A 36 5.94 -66.28 -3.04
N VAL A 37 5.91 -65.02 -3.47
CA VAL A 37 5.86 -64.62 -4.88
C VAL A 37 7.18 -63.97 -5.27
N ARG A 38 8.00 -64.67 -6.05
CA ARG A 38 9.37 -64.23 -6.41
C ARG A 38 9.50 -63.82 -7.86
N HIS A 39 10.17 -62.70 -8.07
CA HIS A 39 10.69 -62.28 -9.36
C HIS A 39 11.95 -63.09 -9.69
N ILE A 40 11.99 -63.74 -10.86
CA ILE A 40 13.14 -64.54 -11.32
C ILE A 40 13.50 -64.19 -12.77
N GLY A 41 14.81 -64.11 -13.05
CA GLY A 41 15.34 -63.68 -14.35
C GLY A 41 15.49 -62.16 -14.50
N ASN A 42 16.19 -61.72 -15.55
CA ASN A 42 16.56 -60.31 -15.75
C ASN A 42 15.65 -59.57 -16.74
N GLN A 43 14.90 -60.29 -17.57
CA GLN A 43 14.12 -59.71 -18.66
C GLN A 43 12.76 -59.14 -18.22
N LEU A 44 12.23 -59.57 -17.07
CA LEU A 44 10.95 -59.08 -16.59
C LEU A 44 11.13 -57.73 -15.88
N LYS A 45 10.55 -56.68 -16.47
CA LYS A 45 10.63 -55.32 -15.90
C LYS A 45 9.93 -55.27 -14.53
N PRO A 46 10.49 -54.58 -13.51
CA PRO A 46 9.89 -54.51 -12.16
C PRO A 46 8.44 -54.00 -12.13
N LYS A 47 8.08 -53.06 -13.03
CA LYS A 47 6.70 -52.55 -13.15
C LYS A 47 5.70 -53.65 -13.52
N ILE A 48 6.11 -54.58 -14.39
CA ILE A 48 5.28 -55.70 -14.84
C ILE A 48 5.15 -56.73 -13.72
N PHE A 49 6.24 -57.04 -13.02
CA PHE A 49 6.20 -57.88 -11.82
C PHE A 49 5.21 -57.34 -10.79
N MET A 50 5.24 -56.03 -10.48
CA MET A 50 4.29 -55.43 -9.54
C MET A 50 2.84 -55.54 -10.02
N LYS A 51 2.56 -55.31 -11.32
CA LYS A 51 1.22 -55.49 -11.90
C LYS A 51 0.67 -56.91 -11.67
N PHE A 52 1.50 -57.95 -11.89
CA PHE A 52 1.08 -59.33 -11.68
C PHE A 52 1.05 -59.73 -10.20
N TYR A 53 1.97 -59.21 -9.38
CA TYR A 53 1.92 -59.39 -7.93
C TYR A 53 0.62 -58.83 -7.34
N ASP A 54 0.21 -57.64 -7.76
CA ASP A 54 -1.03 -57.00 -7.32
C ASP A 54 -2.26 -57.79 -7.81
N ARG A 55 -2.19 -58.39 -9.01
CA ARG A 55 -3.26 -59.28 -9.51
C ARG A 55 -3.34 -60.58 -8.70
N ILE A 56 -2.21 -61.23 -8.42
CA ILE A 56 -2.16 -62.47 -7.61
C ILE A 56 -2.64 -62.21 -6.19
N SER A 57 -2.18 -61.12 -5.57
CA SER A 57 -2.50 -60.78 -4.17
C SER A 57 -3.94 -60.36 -3.93
N LYS A 58 -4.71 -60.04 -4.98
CA LYS A 58 -6.17 -59.86 -4.91
C LYS A 58 -6.91 -61.16 -4.55
N ILE A 59 -6.34 -62.33 -4.85
CA ILE A 59 -6.93 -63.63 -4.50
C ILE A 59 -6.53 -63.99 -3.07
N ASN A 60 -7.02 -63.22 -2.10
CA ASN A 60 -6.66 -63.38 -0.69
C ASN A 60 -7.58 -64.34 0.08
N SER A 61 -8.66 -64.82 -0.54
CA SER A 61 -9.68 -65.67 0.08
C SER A 61 -10.30 -66.62 -0.95
N VAL A 62 -10.31 -67.93 -0.66
CA VAL A 62 -10.88 -68.96 -1.54
C VAL A 62 -11.84 -69.85 -0.77
N LYS A 63 -13.02 -70.09 -1.36
CA LYS A 63 -14.03 -71.00 -0.79
C LYS A 63 -13.77 -72.43 -1.27
N ILE A 64 -13.52 -73.35 -0.34
CA ILE A 64 -13.24 -74.76 -0.61
C ILE A 64 -14.27 -75.62 0.12
N THR A 65 -14.85 -76.61 -0.57
CA THR A 65 -15.78 -77.56 0.06
C THR A 65 -14.99 -78.72 0.64
N ASP A 66 -15.14 -78.97 1.95
CA ASP A 66 -14.43 -80.06 2.61
C ASP A 66 -15.04 -81.43 2.32
N SER A 67 -14.40 -82.50 2.82
CA SER A 67 -14.87 -83.88 2.67
C SER A 67 -16.21 -84.18 3.36
N THR A 68 -16.70 -83.28 4.21
CA THR A 68 -18.01 -83.37 4.88
C THR A 68 -19.10 -82.55 4.20
N GLY A 69 -18.77 -81.87 3.09
CA GLY A 69 -19.71 -81.02 2.34
C GLY A 69 -19.85 -79.59 2.87
N ILE A 70 -19.03 -79.18 3.85
CA ILE A 70 -19.06 -77.82 4.41
C ILE A 70 -18.12 -76.91 3.61
N VAL A 71 -18.62 -75.76 3.20
CA VAL A 71 -17.82 -74.74 2.52
C VAL A 71 -17.00 -73.96 3.54
N ARG A 72 -15.68 -74.10 3.47
CA ARG A 72 -14.70 -73.38 4.30
C ARG A 72 -14.09 -72.22 3.53
N ASN A 73 -13.83 -71.11 4.21
CA ASN A 73 -13.14 -69.97 3.64
C ASN A 73 -11.66 -69.99 4.03
N ILE A 74 -10.77 -70.12 3.04
CA ILE A 74 -9.32 -70.23 3.25
C ILE A 74 -8.66 -68.92 2.88
N LEU A 75 -7.89 -68.37 3.81
CA LEU A 75 -7.18 -67.10 3.63
C LEU A 75 -5.77 -67.35 3.11
N ILE A 76 -5.26 -66.45 2.29
CA ILE A 76 -3.94 -66.55 1.67
C ILE A 76 -3.19 -65.23 1.86
N ARG A 77 -1.95 -65.33 2.32
CA ARG A 77 -1.04 -64.21 2.47
C ARG A 77 0.12 -64.34 1.49
N TYR A 78 0.22 -63.40 0.57
CA TYR A 78 1.33 -63.31 -0.36
C TYR A 78 2.42 -62.37 0.17
N VAL A 79 3.67 -62.82 0.09
CA VAL A 79 4.86 -62.03 0.43
C VAL A 79 5.86 -62.04 -0.72
N LYS A 80 6.62 -60.95 -0.89
CA LYS A 80 7.66 -60.83 -1.93
C LYS A 80 8.99 -61.45 -1.48
N GLU A 81 9.27 -61.37 -0.20
CA GLU A 81 10.48 -61.87 0.42
C GLU A 81 10.14 -62.57 1.74
N HIS A 82 10.84 -63.67 2.02
CA HIS A 82 10.67 -64.43 3.25
C HIS A 82 12.02 -65.05 3.67
N PRO A 83 12.62 -64.65 4.79
CA PRO A 83 13.83 -65.27 5.31
C PRO A 83 13.62 -66.76 5.62
N VAL A 84 14.64 -67.60 5.42
CA VAL A 84 14.49 -69.05 5.64
C VAL A 84 14.40 -69.36 7.14
N GLU A 85 15.15 -68.59 7.93
CA GLU A 85 15.20 -68.62 9.39
C GLU A 85 13.81 -68.42 10.02
N ASN A 86 12.91 -67.71 9.34
CA ASN A 86 11.54 -67.52 9.81
C ASN A 86 10.72 -68.81 9.76
N ASN A 87 11.06 -69.78 8.89
CA ASN A 87 10.40 -71.08 8.85
C ASN A 87 10.68 -71.92 10.09
N ASP A 88 11.81 -71.71 10.78
CA ASP A 88 12.16 -72.47 11.98
C ASP A 88 11.18 -72.22 13.13
N TRP A 89 10.52 -71.05 13.13
CA TRP A 89 9.44 -70.72 14.06
C TRP A 89 8.09 -71.36 13.69
N GLY A 90 8.02 -72.08 12.57
CA GLY A 90 6.78 -72.65 12.05
C GLY A 90 6.14 -73.72 12.94
N ASP A 91 6.92 -74.44 13.74
CA ASP A 91 6.38 -75.39 14.73
C ASP A 91 5.74 -74.64 15.91
N PHE A 92 6.33 -73.51 16.28
CA PHE A 92 5.83 -72.61 17.33
C PHE A 92 4.63 -71.79 16.88
N GLN A 93 4.60 -71.31 15.63
CA GLN A 93 3.52 -70.52 15.02
C GLN A 93 3.35 -70.93 13.55
N THR A 94 2.32 -71.72 13.23
CA THR A 94 2.20 -72.35 11.89
C THR A 94 2.02 -71.36 10.75
N HIS A 95 1.45 -70.19 11.01
CA HIS A 95 1.28 -69.13 10.02
C HIS A 95 2.61 -68.54 9.49
N ARG A 96 3.74 -68.83 10.16
CA ARG A 96 5.09 -68.48 9.69
C ARG A 96 5.67 -69.48 8.70
N ARG A 97 5.07 -70.67 8.57
CA ARG A 97 5.53 -71.69 7.62
C ARG A 97 5.22 -71.23 6.21
N LEU A 98 6.26 -71.11 5.38
CA LEU A 98 6.07 -70.91 3.96
C LEU A 98 5.53 -72.19 3.32
N LEU A 99 4.27 -72.18 2.86
CA LEU A 99 3.58 -73.35 2.33
C LEU A 99 3.61 -73.40 0.79
N GLY A 100 3.61 -72.24 0.14
CA GLY A 100 3.55 -72.13 -1.32
C GLY A 100 4.64 -71.25 -1.93
N LEU A 101 5.06 -71.56 -3.16
CA LEU A 101 6.00 -70.77 -3.95
C LEU A 101 5.42 -70.49 -5.34
N VAL A 102 5.31 -69.22 -5.70
CA VAL A 102 4.99 -68.77 -7.05
C VAL A 102 6.17 -67.97 -7.57
N SER A 103 6.69 -68.30 -8.75
CA SER A 103 7.76 -67.52 -9.37
C SER A 103 7.30 -66.93 -10.70
N LEU A 104 7.72 -65.70 -10.99
CA LEU A 104 7.41 -64.99 -12.23
C LEU A 104 8.70 -64.65 -12.96
N GLY A 105 8.83 -65.08 -14.21
CA GLY A 105 9.99 -64.76 -15.04
C GLY A 105 9.62 -64.58 -16.51
N LYS A 106 10.41 -63.76 -17.22
CA LYS A 106 10.32 -63.59 -18.68
C LYS A 106 11.56 -64.18 -19.32
N TYR A 107 11.39 -64.91 -20.42
CA TYR A 107 12.47 -65.48 -21.21
C TYR A 107 12.30 -65.09 -22.68
N ASP A 108 13.41 -64.78 -23.34
CA ASP A 108 13.46 -64.52 -24.78
C ASP A 108 14.26 -65.62 -25.52
N SER A 109 14.94 -66.53 -24.80
CA SER A 109 15.65 -67.69 -25.35
C SER A 109 15.51 -68.95 -24.48
N GLN A 110 15.81 -70.13 -25.06
CA GLN A 110 15.79 -71.40 -24.33
C GLN A 110 16.83 -71.46 -23.19
N GLN A 111 17.97 -70.76 -23.34
CA GLN A 111 18.98 -70.68 -22.28
C GLN A 111 18.47 -69.91 -21.06
N GLU A 112 17.81 -68.77 -21.29
CA GLU A 112 17.18 -67.99 -20.22
C GLU A 112 16.05 -68.77 -19.54
N LEU A 113 15.22 -69.48 -20.31
CA LEU A 113 14.18 -70.35 -19.77
C LEU A 113 14.77 -71.44 -18.86
N ASN A 114 15.85 -72.09 -19.29
CA ASN A 114 16.55 -73.09 -18.47
C ASN A 114 17.10 -72.48 -17.18
N GLU A 115 17.65 -71.26 -17.24
CA GLU A 115 18.16 -70.55 -16.07
C GLU A 115 17.05 -70.17 -15.10
N ILE A 116 15.91 -69.66 -15.59
CA ILE A 116 14.73 -69.35 -14.78
C ILE A 116 14.20 -70.61 -14.08
N CYS A 117 14.12 -71.74 -14.79
CA CYS A 117 13.75 -73.03 -14.21
C CYS A 117 14.74 -73.49 -13.13
N ARG A 118 16.05 -73.31 -13.35
CA ARG A 118 17.11 -73.62 -12.38
C ARG A 118 16.98 -72.78 -11.11
N VAL A 119 16.77 -71.47 -11.25
CA VAL A 119 16.57 -70.54 -10.12
C VAL A 119 15.30 -70.89 -9.35
N HIS A 120 14.19 -71.23 -10.01
CA HIS A 120 12.98 -71.70 -9.32
C HIS A 120 13.23 -72.96 -8.48
N GLU A 121 13.88 -73.99 -9.05
CA GLU A 121 14.20 -75.22 -8.29
C GLU A 121 15.17 -74.95 -7.13
N SER A 122 16.10 -73.99 -7.28
CA SER A 122 16.95 -73.55 -6.15
C SER A 122 16.15 -72.98 -4.98
N PHE A 123 15.07 -72.22 -5.24
CA PHE A 123 14.18 -71.72 -4.20
C PHE A 123 13.38 -72.86 -3.57
N LYS A 124 12.95 -73.83 -4.36
CA LYS A 124 12.26 -75.02 -3.85
C LYS A 124 13.16 -75.82 -2.89
N VAL A 125 14.43 -76.02 -3.25
CA VAL A 125 15.43 -76.64 -2.36
C VAL A 125 15.62 -75.81 -1.08
N LYS A 126 15.70 -74.47 -1.23
CA LYS A 126 15.86 -73.54 -0.11
C LYS A 126 14.74 -73.65 0.94
N TYR A 127 13.49 -73.90 0.52
CA TYR A 127 12.32 -73.97 1.42
C TYR A 127 11.70 -75.37 1.53
N ASN A 128 12.44 -76.42 1.16
CA ASN A 128 11.92 -77.80 1.06
C ASN A 128 11.34 -78.35 2.38
N SER A 129 11.74 -77.82 3.54
CA SER A 129 11.25 -78.28 4.85
C SER A 129 9.76 -77.99 5.10
N THR A 130 9.20 -76.96 4.48
CA THR A 130 7.81 -76.51 4.74
C THR A 130 6.93 -76.44 3.50
N LEU A 131 7.52 -76.35 2.31
CA LEU A 131 6.80 -76.14 1.05
C LEU A 131 5.92 -77.34 0.68
N PHE A 132 4.64 -77.10 0.39
CA PHE A 132 3.68 -78.13 -0.02
C PHE A 132 3.54 -78.21 -1.54
N ASP A 133 3.48 -77.07 -2.22
CA ASP A 133 3.38 -76.99 -3.68
C ASP A 133 4.08 -75.72 -4.21
N SER A 134 4.38 -75.72 -5.51
CA SER A 134 5.00 -74.60 -6.21
C SER A 134 4.45 -74.44 -7.63
N ARG A 135 4.41 -73.21 -8.14
CA ARG A 135 4.05 -72.86 -9.53
C ARG A 135 5.07 -71.90 -10.12
N CYS A 136 5.33 -72.03 -11.42
CA CYS A 136 6.20 -71.11 -12.14
C CYS A 136 5.43 -70.47 -13.30
N ILE A 137 5.24 -69.15 -13.26
CA ILE A 137 4.58 -68.36 -14.29
C ILE A 137 5.67 -67.77 -15.19
N LEU A 138 5.64 -68.17 -16.46
CA LEU A 138 6.67 -67.90 -17.43
C LEU A 138 6.10 -67.09 -18.59
N PHE A 139 6.73 -65.96 -18.89
CA PHE A 139 6.37 -65.10 -20.01
C PHE A 139 7.31 -65.34 -21.17
N GLY A 140 6.77 -65.81 -22.29
CA GLY A 140 7.54 -66.07 -23.51
C GLY A 140 7.83 -64.79 -24.33
N PRO A 141 8.60 -64.92 -25.41
CA PRO A 141 8.88 -63.80 -26.32
C PRO A 141 7.58 -63.31 -26.97
N THR A 142 7.38 -61.99 -26.98
CA THR A 142 6.23 -61.35 -27.63
C THR A 142 6.34 -61.57 -29.14
N LYS A 143 5.28 -62.07 -29.80
CA LYS A 143 5.24 -62.06 -31.27
C LYS A 143 5.12 -60.61 -31.73
N GLU A 144 6.19 -60.05 -32.30
CA GLU A 144 6.09 -58.78 -33.01
C GLU A 144 5.19 -59.01 -34.23
N SER A 145 3.97 -58.48 -34.17
CA SER A 145 3.09 -58.36 -35.32
C SER A 145 3.77 -57.44 -36.34
N GLU A 146 4.13 -58.00 -37.49
CA GLU A 146 4.55 -57.22 -38.67
C GLU A 146 3.53 -56.11 -38.96
N SER A 147 4.07 -54.95 -39.34
CA SER A 147 3.36 -53.75 -39.75
C SER A 147 2.37 -53.98 -40.90
N PRO A 148 1.29 -53.17 -41.00
CA PRO A 148 0.37 -53.23 -42.13
C PRO A 148 1.00 -52.57 -43.36
N ALA A 149 1.02 -53.27 -44.49
CA ALA A 149 1.31 -52.70 -45.80
C ALA A 149 0.20 -53.11 -46.80
N ASP A 150 -0.55 -52.08 -47.21
CA ASP A 150 -1.37 -51.83 -48.41
C ASP A 150 -1.82 -52.96 -49.37
N ASP A 151 -3.14 -52.94 -49.64
CA ASP A 151 -3.87 -53.05 -50.93
C ASP A 151 -3.36 -54.03 -52.01
N SER A 152 -4.08 -55.05 -52.49
CA SER A 152 -5.41 -55.02 -53.14
C SER A 152 -5.71 -56.43 -53.77
N PRO A 153 -6.91 -56.71 -54.34
CA PRO A 153 -7.56 -58.03 -54.27
C PRO A 153 -7.45 -58.89 -55.54
N SER A 154 -7.54 -60.23 -55.41
CA SER A 154 -8.14 -61.11 -56.45
C SER A 154 -8.43 -62.55 -55.99
N SER A 155 -9.72 -62.90 -56.10
CA SER A 155 -10.34 -64.16 -56.57
C SER A 155 -9.66 -65.53 -56.36
N GLY A 156 -10.45 -66.47 -55.80
CA GLY A 156 -10.85 -67.68 -56.55
C GLY A 156 -10.29 -69.05 -56.13
N SER A 157 -11.19 -69.87 -55.57
CA SER A 157 -11.35 -71.34 -55.68
C SER A 157 -10.24 -72.33 -55.27
N SER A 158 -10.64 -73.22 -54.37
CA SER A 158 -10.42 -74.69 -54.31
C SER A 158 -9.22 -75.32 -55.02
N GLY A 159 -8.44 -76.10 -54.26
CA GLY A 159 -7.60 -77.17 -54.79
C GLY A 159 -6.51 -77.58 -53.81
N ASP A 160 -6.57 -78.84 -53.35
CA ASP A 160 -5.50 -79.54 -52.65
C ASP A 160 -4.16 -79.39 -53.40
N SER A 161 -3.09 -79.10 -52.67
CA SER A 161 -1.74 -79.65 -52.90
C SER A 161 -0.80 -79.21 -51.77
N GLU A 162 -0.26 -80.21 -51.10
CA GLU A 162 0.88 -80.12 -50.21
C GLU A 162 2.00 -79.27 -50.84
N ASN A 163 2.44 -78.22 -50.14
CA ASN A 163 3.79 -77.73 -50.29
C ASN A 163 4.32 -77.22 -48.94
N ASN A 164 5.45 -77.82 -48.61
CA ASN A 164 6.17 -77.79 -47.36
C ASN A 164 6.87 -76.44 -47.19
N THR A 165 6.39 -75.59 -46.29
CA THR A 165 7.18 -74.52 -45.66
C THR A 165 7.02 -74.61 -44.15
N ASP A 166 7.91 -75.42 -43.60
CA ASP A 166 8.16 -75.71 -42.20
C ASP A 166 8.63 -74.42 -41.48
N TYR A 167 7.69 -73.55 -41.07
CA TYR A 167 7.97 -72.56 -40.03
C TYR A 167 7.95 -73.27 -38.68
N VAL A 168 9.12 -73.75 -38.28
CA VAL A 168 9.40 -74.28 -36.95
C VAL A 168 8.99 -73.24 -35.91
N ILE A 169 7.82 -73.42 -35.29
CA ILE A 169 7.53 -72.79 -34.01
C ILE A 169 8.56 -73.37 -33.04
N GLU A 170 9.56 -72.58 -32.65
CA GLU A 170 10.47 -72.95 -31.56
C GLU A 170 9.63 -73.24 -30.32
N LYS A 171 9.34 -74.52 -30.10
CA LYS A 171 8.54 -74.98 -28.98
C LYS A 171 9.46 -74.98 -27.77
N PHE A 172 9.50 -73.86 -27.07
CA PHE A 172 10.22 -73.76 -25.80
C PHE A 172 9.66 -74.80 -24.82
N THR A 173 10.51 -75.71 -24.34
CA THR A 173 10.13 -76.76 -23.38
C THR A 173 10.95 -76.61 -22.12
N THR A 174 10.34 -76.84 -20.96
CA THR A 174 11.08 -76.88 -19.69
C THR A 174 12.06 -78.06 -19.66
N PRO A 175 13.19 -77.95 -18.95
CA PRO A 175 14.11 -79.07 -18.72
C PRO A 175 13.41 -80.31 -18.14
N SER A 176 13.89 -81.51 -18.48
CA SER A 176 13.29 -82.79 -18.04
C SER A 176 13.33 -83.02 -16.53
N ASN A 177 14.23 -82.34 -15.81
CA ASN A 177 14.33 -82.37 -14.35
C ASN A 177 13.42 -81.35 -13.66
N PHE A 178 12.72 -80.48 -14.40
CA PHE A 178 11.80 -79.49 -13.85
C PHE A 178 10.45 -80.15 -13.54
N LYS A 179 10.19 -80.40 -12.26
CA LYS A 179 8.97 -81.13 -11.81
C LYS A 179 7.82 -80.20 -11.42
N THR A 180 8.06 -78.89 -11.35
CA THR A 180 7.04 -77.91 -11.03
C THR A 180 6.14 -77.63 -12.25
N ARG A 181 4.84 -77.43 -12.03
CA ARG A 181 3.93 -77.01 -13.11
C ARG A 181 4.28 -75.59 -13.58
N ALA A 182 4.70 -75.51 -14.84
CA ALA A 182 4.98 -74.25 -15.53
C ALA A 182 3.72 -73.75 -16.26
N LEU A 183 3.39 -72.46 -16.10
CA LEU A 183 2.28 -71.78 -16.76
C LEU A 183 2.86 -70.77 -17.75
N PHE A 184 2.54 -70.92 -19.03
CA PHE A 184 3.10 -70.09 -20.10
C PHE A 184 2.10 -69.03 -20.54
N TYR A 185 2.54 -67.78 -20.52
CA TYR A 185 1.73 -66.62 -20.89
C TYR A 185 2.48 -65.69 -21.84
N ASP A 186 1.72 -64.89 -22.59
CA ASP A 186 2.22 -63.68 -23.24
C ASP A 186 2.02 -62.50 -22.28
N VAL A 187 3.04 -61.64 -22.12
CA VAL A 187 3.01 -60.45 -21.25
C VAL A 187 1.86 -59.49 -21.62
N SER A 188 1.48 -59.46 -22.90
CA SER A 188 0.43 -58.60 -23.45
C SER A 188 -0.98 -59.21 -23.34
N SER A 189 -1.09 -60.52 -23.15
CA SER A 189 -2.36 -61.25 -23.07
C SER A 189 -3.06 -61.05 -21.72
N PRO A 190 -4.42 -61.03 -21.66
CA PRO A 190 -5.16 -60.89 -20.40
C PRO A 190 -4.99 -62.06 -19.42
N CYS A 191 -4.30 -63.16 -19.80
CA CYS A 191 -4.04 -64.33 -18.94
C CYS A 191 -5.33 -64.80 -18.21
N VAL A 192 -6.34 -65.21 -18.98
CA VAL A 192 -7.72 -65.37 -18.50
C VAL A 192 -7.87 -66.53 -17.51
N ASP A 193 -7.07 -67.59 -17.65
CA ASP A 193 -7.13 -68.77 -16.77
C ASP A 193 -6.25 -68.65 -15.52
N LEU A 194 -5.45 -67.59 -15.37
CA LEU A 194 -4.50 -67.42 -14.26
C LEU A 194 -5.18 -67.54 -12.89
N GLU A 195 -6.38 -66.99 -12.73
CA GLU A 195 -7.13 -67.05 -11.48
C GLU A 195 -7.61 -68.48 -11.19
N SER A 196 -8.01 -69.23 -12.23
CA SER A 196 -8.36 -70.64 -12.11
C SER A 196 -7.13 -71.49 -11.71
N GLN A 197 -5.98 -71.25 -12.33
CA GLN A 197 -4.72 -71.94 -12.01
C GLN A 197 -4.26 -71.66 -10.57
N LEU A 198 -4.43 -70.42 -10.11
CA LEU A 198 -4.12 -70.03 -8.72
C LEU A 198 -5.10 -70.63 -7.73
N ASN A 199 -6.40 -70.69 -8.05
CA ASN A 199 -7.38 -71.41 -7.24
C ASN A 199 -7.04 -72.90 -7.14
N GLU A 200 -6.63 -73.56 -8.24
CA GLU A 200 -6.19 -74.96 -8.22
C GLU A 200 -4.96 -75.15 -7.31
N PHE A 201 -3.99 -74.23 -7.38
CA PHE A 201 -2.82 -74.21 -6.50
C PHE A 201 -3.20 -74.01 -5.02
N ILE A 202 -4.12 -73.10 -4.70
CA ILE A 202 -4.57 -72.91 -3.31
C ILE A 202 -5.30 -74.16 -2.80
N ASN A 203 -6.08 -74.82 -3.66
CA ASN A 203 -6.73 -76.09 -3.34
C ASN A 203 -5.70 -77.18 -3.01
N SER A 204 -4.60 -77.30 -3.77
CA SER A 204 -3.56 -78.29 -3.46
C SER A 204 -2.90 -78.03 -2.10
N LEU A 205 -2.63 -76.76 -1.76
CA LEU A 205 -2.09 -76.36 -0.45
C LEU A 205 -3.05 -76.73 0.69
N PHE A 206 -4.35 -76.45 0.52
CA PHE A 206 -5.38 -76.76 1.52
C PHE A 206 -5.47 -78.27 1.80
N TRP A 207 -5.51 -79.12 0.77
CA TRP A 207 -5.66 -80.57 0.97
C TRP A 207 -4.45 -81.20 1.67
N VAL A 208 -3.23 -80.73 1.37
CA VAL A 208 -2.03 -81.17 2.10
C VAL A 208 -2.08 -80.71 3.57
N LEU A 209 -2.53 -79.48 3.82
CA LEU A 209 -2.72 -78.96 5.19
C LEU A 209 -3.76 -79.78 5.96
N GLU A 210 -4.93 -80.05 5.38
CA GLU A 210 -6.02 -80.80 6.00
C GLU A 210 -5.58 -82.24 6.30
N SER A 211 -4.85 -82.87 5.39
CA SER A 211 -4.25 -84.20 5.63
C SER A 211 -3.33 -84.18 6.86
N LYS A 212 -2.45 -83.17 6.97
CA LYS A 212 -1.55 -83.03 8.12
C LYS A 212 -2.30 -82.72 9.42
N ARG A 213 -3.36 -81.92 9.38
CA ARG A 213 -4.22 -81.66 10.54
C ARG A 213 -4.87 -82.94 11.06
N LEU A 214 -5.44 -83.75 10.17
CA LEU A 214 -6.10 -85.01 10.50
C LEU A 214 -5.11 -86.08 11.01
N GLU A 215 -3.89 -86.10 10.49
CA GLU A 215 -2.82 -86.96 11.02
C GLU A 215 -2.50 -86.60 12.46
N ARG A 216 -2.27 -85.32 12.74
CA ARG A 216 -1.97 -84.82 14.09
C ARG A 216 -3.13 -84.99 15.07
N SER A 217 -4.37 -84.84 14.64
CA SER A 217 -5.54 -84.99 15.53
C SER A 217 -5.79 -86.43 15.97
N ARG A 218 -5.22 -87.42 15.28
CA ARG A 218 -5.35 -88.86 15.57
C ARG A 218 -4.17 -89.40 16.38
N GLU A 219 -3.13 -88.60 16.62
CA GLU A 219 -2.00 -89.00 17.48
C GLU A 219 -2.48 -89.22 18.93
N LYS A 220 -2.14 -90.38 19.52
CA LYS A 220 -2.47 -90.68 20.92
C LYS A 220 -1.59 -89.85 21.87
N LEU A 221 -2.16 -89.40 23.00
CA LEU A 221 -1.49 -88.57 24.03
C LEU A 221 -0.12 -89.11 24.50
N GLU A 222 0.10 -90.43 24.46
CA GLU A 222 1.35 -91.07 24.91
C GLU A 222 2.50 -91.02 23.89
N ARG A 223 2.23 -90.65 22.62
CA ARG A 223 3.22 -90.63 21.53
C ARG A 223 3.45 -89.25 20.91
N VAL A 224 2.98 -88.19 21.57
CA VAL A 224 3.05 -86.82 21.04
C VAL A 224 4.51 -86.34 20.99
N SER A 225 4.97 -85.98 19.79
CA SER A 225 6.31 -85.39 19.59
C SER A 225 6.40 -84.02 20.24
N LEU A 226 7.49 -83.75 20.97
CA LEU A 226 7.74 -82.43 21.56
C LEU A 226 8.01 -81.39 20.45
N LEU A 227 7.13 -80.39 20.35
CA LEU A 227 7.33 -79.23 19.50
C LEU A 227 8.20 -78.20 20.24
N LEU A 228 9.11 -77.55 19.52
CA LEU A 228 10.12 -76.64 20.08
C LEU A 228 10.15 -75.33 19.29
N ALA A 229 10.33 -74.21 19.97
CA ALA A 229 10.79 -72.98 19.33
C ALA A 229 12.31 -73.10 18.99
N PRO A 230 12.83 -72.31 18.02
CA PRO A 230 14.19 -72.51 17.51
C PRO A 230 15.30 -72.50 18.57
N PHE A 231 15.16 -71.64 19.59
CA PHE A 231 16.15 -71.49 20.66
C PHE A 231 16.00 -72.51 21.79
N GLU A 232 14.84 -73.18 21.91
CA GLU A 232 14.58 -74.15 22.99
C GLU A 232 15.37 -75.46 22.83
N LYS A 233 15.90 -75.76 21.64
CA LYS A 233 16.60 -77.04 21.35
C LYS A 233 17.72 -77.37 22.35
N LYS A 234 18.39 -76.35 22.89
CA LYS A 234 19.48 -76.51 23.88
C LYS A 234 18.97 -76.74 25.31
N ASP A 235 17.80 -76.20 25.65
CA ASP A 235 17.23 -76.23 26.99
C ASP A 235 16.66 -77.61 27.36
N PHE A 236 16.42 -78.47 26.37
CA PHE A 236 15.85 -79.81 26.55
C PHE A 236 16.88 -80.96 26.49
N VAL A 237 18.18 -80.65 26.38
CA VAL A 237 19.24 -81.65 26.40
C VAL A 237 19.43 -82.18 27.82
N GLY A 238 19.21 -83.49 28.04
CA GLY A 238 19.42 -84.16 29.34
C GLY A 238 18.22 -84.17 30.29
N LEU A 239 17.04 -83.69 29.85
CA LEU A 239 15.80 -83.76 30.62
C LEU A 239 15.05 -85.09 30.41
N ASP A 240 14.38 -85.59 31.45
CA ASP A 240 13.53 -86.79 31.38
C ASP A 240 12.21 -86.50 30.64
N MET A 241 12.14 -86.93 29.38
CA MET A 241 10.97 -86.74 28.52
C MET A 241 9.75 -87.58 28.91
N GLU A 242 9.89 -88.58 29.79
CA GLU A 242 8.79 -89.46 30.18
C GLU A 242 8.02 -88.97 31.42
N SER A 243 8.53 -87.94 32.09
CA SER A 243 7.90 -87.35 33.27
C SER A 243 6.47 -86.87 33.01
N ARG A 244 5.60 -86.97 34.03
CA ARG A 244 4.18 -86.56 33.95
C ARG A 244 4.02 -85.09 33.52
N ASN A 245 4.94 -84.22 33.94
CA ASN A 245 4.92 -82.81 33.59
C ASN A 245 5.31 -82.58 32.12
N ASN A 246 6.31 -83.31 31.60
CA ASN A 246 6.71 -83.22 30.20
C ASN A 246 5.67 -83.80 29.25
N LYS A 247 5.00 -84.91 29.62
CA LYS A 247 3.85 -85.45 28.85
C LYS A 247 2.70 -84.44 28.74
N LYS A 248 2.37 -83.75 29.84
CA LYS A 248 1.38 -82.66 29.84
C LYS A 248 1.84 -81.48 28.98
N ARG A 249 3.13 -81.12 29.02
CA ARG A 249 3.71 -80.08 28.17
C ARG A 249 3.58 -80.43 26.68
N CYS A 250 4.00 -81.63 26.27
CA CYS A 250 3.85 -82.10 24.88
C CYS A 250 2.39 -82.06 24.44
N THR A 251 1.47 -82.51 25.30
CA THR A 251 0.03 -82.45 25.04
C THR A 251 -0.43 -81.01 24.83
N GLY A 252 -0.11 -80.09 25.76
CA GLY A 252 -0.50 -78.68 25.65
C GLY A 252 0.07 -77.98 24.40
N ARG A 253 1.34 -78.24 24.05
CA ARG A 253 1.97 -77.70 22.82
C ARG A 253 1.31 -78.24 21.56
N MET A 254 1.00 -79.54 21.53
CA MET A 254 0.29 -80.15 20.40
C MET A 254 -1.14 -79.66 20.27
N THR A 255 -1.89 -79.52 21.37
CA THR A 255 -3.24 -78.95 21.36
C THR A 255 -3.23 -77.53 20.80
N LYS A 256 -2.24 -76.71 21.20
CA LYS A 256 -2.03 -75.37 20.62
C LYS A 256 -1.77 -75.46 19.12
N HIS A 257 -0.85 -76.32 18.69
CA HIS A 257 -0.51 -76.51 17.26
C HIS A 257 -1.71 -76.98 16.43
N LEU A 258 -2.55 -77.87 16.97
CA LEU A 258 -3.82 -78.27 16.37
C LEU A 258 -4.78 -77.08 16.26
N GLY A 259 -4.82 -76.20 17.25
CA GLY A 259 -5.54 -74.93 17.19
C GLY A 259 -5.11 -74.07 16.01
N ASP A 260 -3.80 -73.94 15.77
CA ASP A 260 -3.26 -73.18 14.63
C ASP A 260 -3.63 -73.82 13.27
N LEU A 261 -3.51 -75.15 13.14
CA LEU A 261 -3.87 -75.87 11.91
C LEU A 261 -5.37 -75.80 11.63
N CYS A 262 -6.22 -75.89 12.67
CA CYS A 262 -7.67 -75.70 12.53
C CYS A 262 -8.00 -74.28 12.07
N LEU A 263 -7.29 -73.28 12.59
CA LEU A 263 -7.48 -71.88 12.19
C LEU A 263 -7.16 -71.67 10.71
N GLN A 264 -6.02 -72.18 10.23
CA GLN A 264 -5.61 -72.11 8.82
C GLN A 264 -6.50 -72.95 7.88
N ALA A 265 -7.12 -74.02 8.39
CA ALA A 265 -8.08 -74.84 7.65
C ALA A 265 -9.50 -74.25 7.61
N GLY A 266 -9.72 -73.06 8.20
CA GLY A 266 -11.02 -72.38 8.24
C GLY A 266 -12.00 -72.90 9.31
N LEU A 267 -11.54 -73.70 10.28
CA LEU A 267 -12.33 -74.27 11.37
C LEU A 267 -12.25 -73.42 12.64
N LEU A 268 -12.91 -72.26 12.61
CA LEU A 268 -12.77 -71.23 13.64
C LEU A 268 -13.26 -71.66 15.04
N CYS A 269 -14.41 -72.33 15.13
CA CYS A 269 -14.98 -72.76 16.42
C CYS A 269 -14.11 -73.83 17.09
N GLU A 270 -13.58 -74.80 16.32
CA GLU A 270 -12.68 -75.83 16.83
C GLU A 270 -11.36 -75.21 17.31
N SER A 271 -10.81 -74.27 16.52
CA SER A 271 -9.59 -73.55 16.87
C SER A 271 -9.70 -72.82 18.21
N LEU A 272 -10.80 -72.09 18.46
CA LEU A 272 -11.04 -71.40 19.73
C LEU A 272 -11.09 -72.38 20.92
N ALA A 273 -11.74 -73.53 20.76
CA ALA A 273 -11.79 -74.57 21.80
C ALA A 273 -10.39 -75.16 22.10
N TYR A 274 -9.61 -75.45 21.05
CA TYR A 274 -8.25 -75.96 21.20
C TYR A 274 -7.32 -74.96 21.87
N TYR A 275 -7.39 -73.67 21.53
CA TYR A 275 -6.57 -72.65 22.20
C TYR A 275 -6.91 -72.49 23.69
N SER A 276 -8.19 -72.47 24.05
CA SER A 276 -8.62 -72.40 25.46
C SER A 276 -8.13 -73.63 26.25
N GLN A 277 -8.29 -74.83 25.68
CA GLN A 277 -7.80 -76.07 26.31
C GLN A 277 -6.27 -76.07 26.45
N ALA A 278 -5.55 -75.64 25.41
CA ALA A 278 -4.10 -75.55 25.45
C ALA A 278 -3.62 -74.58 26.53
N ALA A 279 -4.26 -73.42 26.67
CA ALA A 279 -3.91 -72.42 27.67
C ALA A 279 -4.05 -72.97 29.11
N GLU A 280 -5.12 -73.70 29.41
CA GLU A 280 -5.31 -74.34 30.73
C GLU A 280 -4.22 -75.39 31.03
N ILE A 281 -3.90 -76.25 30.06
CA ILE A 281 -2.88 -77.28 30.20
C ILE A 281 -1.49 -76.64 30.41
N LEU A 282 -1.11 -75.68 29.54
CA LEU A 282 0.20 -75.04 29.55
C LEU A 282 0.42 -74.20 30.82
N LYS A 283 -0.63 -73.54 31.32
CA LYS A 283 -0.60 -72.83 32.60
C LYS A 283 -0.34 -73.78 33.77
N SER A 284 -0.92 -74.99 33.76
CA SER A 284 -0.71 -75.98 34.84
C SER A 284 0.73 -76.53 34.91
N VAL A 285 1.50 -76.41 33.83
CA VAL A 285 2.89 -76.91 33.72
C VAL A 285 3.93 -75.78 33.67
N ASN A 286 3.50 -74.53 33.87
CA ASN A 286 4.33 -73.31 33.81
C ASN A 286 5.12 -73.13 32.50
N ASP A 287 4.57 -73.58 31.37
CA ASP A 287 5.18 -73.34 30.05
C ASP A 287 4.76 -71.96 29.52
N TRP A 288 5.44 -70.91 30.00
CA TRP A 288 5.06 -69.51 29.73
C TRP A 288 5.16 -69.14 28.25
N LEU A 289 6.20 -69.61 27.54
CA LEU A 289 6.41 -69.29 26.13
C LEU A 289 5.22 -69.78 25.28
N TRP A 290 4.85 -71.05 25.43
CA TRP A 290 3.74 -71.63 24.65
C TRP A 290 2.37 -71.19 25.16
N LEU A 291 2.25 -70.87 26.46
CA LEU A 291 1.05 -70.22 26.99
C LEU A 291 0.82 -68.85 26.35
N GLY A 292 1.88 -68.05 26.17
CA GLY A 292 1.82 -66.79 25.44
C GLY A 292 1.33 -66.97 24.00
N ALA A 293 1.83 -68.00 23.31
CA ALA A 293 1.39 -68.33 21.95
C ALA A 293 -0.06 -68.85 21.88
N ALA A 294 -0.54 -69.57 22.90
CA ALA A 294 -1.94 -69.96 22.99
C ALA A 294 -2.85 -68.74 23.20
N TYR A 295 -2.46 -67.77 24.04
CA TYR A 295 -3.19 -66.51 24.21
C TYR A 295 -3.16 -65.62 22.96
N GLU A 296 -2.03 -65.56 22.26
CA GLU A 296 -1.93 -64.86 20.97
C GLU A 296 -2.88 -65.49 19.94
N GLY A 297 -2.85 -66.82 19.78
CA GLY A 297 -3.73 -67.55 18.86
C GLY A 297 -5.21 -67.42 19.21
N LEU A 298 -5.56 -67.51 20.51
CA LEU A 298 -6.92 -67.31 21.00
C LEU A 298 -7.43 -65.89 20.69
N SER A 299 -6.58 -64.88 20.88
CA SER A 299 -6.92 -63.48 20.60
C SER A 299 -7.02 -63.22 19.08
N ALA A 300 -6.16 -63.84 18.27
CA ALA A 300 -6.21 -63.77 16.82
C ALA A 300 -7.48 -64.43 16.24
N ALA A 301 -7.83 -65.62 16.71
CA ALA A 301 -9.07 -66.30 16.35
C ALA A 301 -10.32 -65.51 16.80
N SER A 302 -10.29 -64.89 17.99
CA SER A 302 -11.38 -64.02 18.46
C SER A 302 -11.49 -62.74 17.62
N ALA A 303 -10.36 -62.16 17.20
CA ALA A 303 -10.34 -60.99 16.31
C ALA A 303 -10.93 -61.32 14.92
N LEU A 304 -10.71 -62.52 14.40
CA LEU A 304 -11.35 -62.99 13.14
C LEU A 304 -12.88 -63.04 13.23
N VAL A 305 -13.44 -63.38 14.40
CA VAL A 305 -14.90 -63.33 14.66
C VAL A 305 -15.36 -61.87 14.77
N LEU A 306 -14.68 -61.08 15.59
CA LEU A 306 -15.14 -59.76 16.01
C LEU A 306 -14.80 -58.62 15.05
N TYR A 307 -13.81 -58.77 14.16
CA TYR A 307 -13.37 -57.73 13.23
C TYR A 307 -12.98 -58.31 11.85
N PRO A 308 -13.90 -58.98 11.12
CA PRO A 308 -13.58 -59.68 9.87
C PRO A 308 -13.10 -58.73 8.76
N GLU A 309 -13.46 -57.44 8.83
CA GLU A 309 -13.07 -56.39 7.89
C GLU A 309 -11.68 -55.76 8.21
N MET A 310 -11.04 -56.13 9.32
CA MET A 310 -9.68 -55.66 9.70
C MET A 310 -8.58 -56.30 8.83
N GLN A 311 -8.95 -57.01 7.77
CA GLN A 311 -8.04 -57.54 6.76
C GLN A 311 -7.39 -56.40 5.98
N ARG A 312 -6.22 -56.66 5.36
CA ARG A 312 -5.49 -55.66 4.56
C ARG A 312 -6.40 -55.06 3.48
N ASN A 313 -6.96 -53.88 3.74
CA ASN A 313 -7.56 -53.06 2.71
C ASN A 313 -6.44 -52.66 1.75
N ILE A 314 -6.41 -53.29 0.57
CA ILE A 314 -5.53 -52.86 -0.52
C ILE A 314 -5.99 -51.46 -0.89
N SER A 315 -5.21 -50.45 -0.53
CA SER A 315 -5.49 -49.07 -0.89
C SER A 315 -5.55 -48.96 -2.42
N LEU A 316 -6.75 -48.65 -2.93
CA LEU A 316 -6.89 -48.22 -4.31
C LEU A 316 -6.17 -46.89 -4.42
N HIS A 317 -4.97 -46.88 -5.01
CA HIS A 317 -4.36 -45.66 -5.53
C HIS A 317 -5.27 -45.14 -6.65
N ARG A 318 -6.31 -44.38 -6.29
CA ARG A 318 -6.91 -43.41 -7.20
C ARG A 318 -5.85 -42.33 -7.40
N ASN A 319 -5.27 -42.29 -8.61
CA ASN A 319 -4.52 -41.13 -9.07
C ASN A 319 -5.46 -39.92 -9.05
N ALA A 320 -5.42 -39.13 -7.98
CA ALA A 320 -6.11 -37.86 -7.90
C ALA A 320 -5.18 -36.77 -8.42
N SER A 321 -5.08 -36.67 -9.74
CA SER A 321 -4.73 -35.42 -10.39
C SER A 321 -6.00 -34.61 -10.56
N LEU A 322 -6.04 -33.43 -9.93
CA LEU A 322 -6.92 -32.29 -10.23
C LEU A 322 -8.43 -32.47 -9.92
N GLN A 323 -8.89 -31.81 -8.85
CA GLN A 323 -9.99 -30.83 -8.88
C GLN A 323 -10.20 -30.26 -7.48
N GLU A 324 -9.58 -29.11 -7.23
CA GLU A 324 -9.90 -28.21 -6.13
C GLU A 324 -11.03 -27.30 -6.64
N GLY A 325 -12.24 -27.48 -6.12
CA GLY A 325 -13.39 -26.66 -6.49
C GLY A 325 -14.73 -27.40 -6.59
N SER A 326 -15.30 -27.84 -5.46
CA SER A 326 -16.75 -28.03 -5.35
C SER A 326 -17.21 -27.91 -3.89
N PRO A 327 -18.42 -27.37 -3.63
CA PRO A 327 -18.77 -26.76 -2.37
C PRO A 327 -19.09 -27.78 -1.27
N ARG A 328 -18.80 -27.35 -0.04
CA ARG A 328 -19.11 -28.03 1.23
C ARG A 328 -20.49 -28.70 1.19
N LYS A 329 -20.51 -30.04 1.12
CA LYS A 329 -21.66 -30.83 1.56
C LYS A 329 -21.50 -31.14 3.05
N SER A 330 -22.48 -30.62 3.78
CA SER A 330 -22.90 -30.94 5.14
C SER A 330 -22.31 -32.19 5.77
N SER A 331 -21.83 -32.01 7.00
CA SER A 331 -21.70 -33.00 8.07
C SER A 331 -22.54 -34.26 7.86
N GLN A 332 -21.92 -35.30 7.31
CA GLN A 332 -22.33 -36.65 7.65
C GLN A 332 -21.57 -36.98 8.93
N THR A 333 -22.30 -36.92 10.03
CA THR A 333 -21.99 -37.68 11.24
C THR A 333 -21.50 -39.07 10.83
N PRO A 334 -20.47 -39.64 11.51
CA PRO A 334 -20.11 -41.03 11.28
C PRO A 334 -21.40 -41.85 11.41
N PRO A 335 -21.66 -42.84 10.52
CA PRO A 335 -22.80 -43.70 10.75
C PRO A 335 -22.60 -44.27 12.15
N ALA A 336 -23.56 -44.02 13.04
CA ALA A 336 -23.61 -44.66 14.33
C ALA A 336 -23.33 -46.14 14.06
N THR A 337 -22.24 -46.66 14.63
CA THR A 337 -21.89 -48.07 14.59
C THR A 337 -23.04 -48.80 15.25
N GLY A 338 -24.05 -49.14 14.45
CA GLY A 338 -25.07 -50.08 14.81
C GLY A 338 -24.32 -51.33 15.22
N ILE A 339 -24.45 -51.68 16.50
CA ILE A 339 -23.98 -52.93 17.07
C ILE A 339 -24.60 -54.03 16.20
N VAL A 340 -23.86 -54.52 15.22
CA VAL A 340 -24.18 -55.77 14.56
C VAL A 340 -23.95 -56.81 15.65
N ILE A 341 -25.04 -57.29 16.24
CA ILE A 341 -25.04 -58.38 17.19
C ILE A 341 -24.45 -59.59 16.46
N LYS A 342 -23.15 -59.80 16.62
CA LYS A 342 -22.44 -60.98 16.11
C LYS A 342 -22.86 -62.16 16.97
N LYS A 343 -23.24 -63.27 16.33
CA LYS A 343 -23.49 -64.56 16.99
C LYS A 343 -22.41 -64.80 18.05
N VAL A 344 -22.82 -65.04 19.29
CA VAL A 344 -21.90 -65.43 20.36
C VAL A 344 -21.32 -66.80 20.01
N VAL A 345 -20.10 -66.82 19.49
CA VAL A 345 -19.34 -68.04 19.25
C VAL A 345 -18.73 -68.47 20.58
N ALA A 346 -18.98 -69.72 21.00
CA ALA A 346 -18.43 -70.24 22.25
C ALA A 346 -16.89 -70.14 22.25
N ASN A 347 -16.31 -69.78 23.40
CA ASN A 347 -14.86 -69.55 23.61
C ASN A 347 -14.24 -68.33 22.89
N ALA A 348 -15.02 -67.50 22.20
CA ALA A 348 -14.51 -66.23 21.67
C ALA A 348 -14.35 -65.19 22.80
N LEU A 349 -13.23 -64.46 22.79
CA LEU A 349 -12.94 -63.41 23.77
C LEU A 349 -13.70 -62.12 23.48
N ALA A 350 -14.17 -61.44 24.52
CA ALA A 350 -14.68 -60.08 24.40
C ALA A 350 -13.56 -59.06 24.05
N PRO A 351 -13.90 -57.88 23.49
CA PRO A 351 -12.94 -56.83 23.12
C PRO A 351 -11.87 -56.50 24.17
N GLU A 352 -12.27 -56.32 25.42
CA GLU A 352 -11.39 -55.95 26.54
C GLU A 352 -10.48 -57.11 26.96
N GLU A 353 -11.01 -58.33 26.88
CA GLU A 353 -10.28 -59.54 27.24
C GLU A 353 -9.20 -59.86 26.20
N MET A 354 -9.43 -59.57 24.91
CA MET A 354 -8.38 -59.70 23.88
C MET A 354 -7.16 -58.84 24.20
N SER A 355 -7.36 -57.57 24.53
CA SER A 355 -6.27 -56.66 24.90
C SER A 355 -5.54 -57.15 26.16
N ARG A 356 -6.26 -57.73 27.12
CA ARG A 356 -5.68 -58.37 28.31
C ARG A 356 -4.83 -59.58 27.95
N ARG A 357 -5.33 -60.50 27.12
CA ARG A 357 -4.61 -61.71 26.69
C ARG A 357 -3.38 -61.42 25.87
N TYR A 358 -3.42 -60.43 24.98
CA TYR A 358 -2.22 -59.94 24.30
C TYR A 358 -1.19 -59.37 25.28
N ARG A 359 -1.61 -58.61 26.29
CA ARG A 359 -0.69 -58.10 27.33
C ARG A 359 -0.05 -59.24 28.12
N GLU A 360 -0.83 -60.24 28.52
CA GLU A 360 -0.32 -61.45 29.20
C GLU A 360 0.66 -62.22 28.28
N ALA A 361 0.34 -62.35 26.99
CA ALA A 361 1.23 -62.99 26.00
C ALA A 361 2.56 -62.25 25.85
N ILE A 362 2.54 -60.92 25.70
CA ILE A 362 3.75 -60.08 25.60
C ILE A 362 4.61 -60.21 26.85
N ILE A 363 4.01 -60.16 28.05
CA ILE A 363 4.72 -60.37 29.32
C ILE A 363 5.33 -61.78 29.39
N HIS A 364 4.68 -62.78 28.81
CA HIS A 364 5.23 -64.14 28.77
C HIS A 364 6.39 -64.25 27.79
N TYR A 365 6.31 -63.60 26.63
CA TYR A 365 7.40 -63.54 25.65
C TYR A 365 8.62 -62.79 26.20
N SER A 366 8.41 -61.67 26.89
CA SER A 366 9.50 -60.86 27.45
C SER A 366 10.34 -61.57 28.52
N LYS A 367 9.89 -62.73 29.04
CA LYS A 367 10.68 -63.60 29.93
C LYS A 367 11.82 -64.31 29.22
N TYR A 368 11.81 -64.37 27.89
CA TYR A 368 12.76 -65.12 27.07
C TYR A 368 13.55 -64.17 26.16
N GLN A 369 14.86 -64.07 26.36
CA GLN A 369 15.74 -63.14 25.62
C GLN A 369 15.67 -63.33 24.10
N ASN A 370 15.55 -64.58 23.63
CA ASN A 370 15.51 -64.91 22.20
C ASN A 370 14.08 -64.90 21.60
N ALA A 371 13.07 -64.47 22.36
CA ALA A 371 11.68 -64.36 21.90
C ALA A 371 11.28 -62.92 21.51
N GLY A 372 12.22 -61.97 21.45
CA GLY A 372 11.91 -60.57 21.12
C GLY A 372 11.23 -60.37 19.75
N ILE A 373 11.39 -61.31 18.82
CA ILE A 373 10.75 -61.28 17.49
C ILE A 373 9.23 -61.46 17.61
N VAL A 374 8.80 -62.53 18.28
CA VAL A 374 7.37 -62.80 18.53
C VAL A 374 6.77 -61.78 19.50
N GLU A 375 7.55 -61.26 20.44
CA GLU A 375 7.15 -60.15 21.31
C GLU A 375 6.84 -58.87 20.53
N THR A 376 7.70 -58.53 19.56
CA THR A 376 7.53 -57.35 18.70
C THR A 376 6.28 -57.48 17.83
N GLU A 377 6.12 -58.62 17.17
CA GLU A 377 4.95 -58.86 16.31
C GLU A 377 3.64 -58.92 17.09
N ALA A 378 3.62 -59.57 18.25
CA ALA A 378 2.46 -59.61 19.12
C ALA A 378 2.06 -58.20 19.57
N SER A 379 3.04 -57.34 19.86
CA SER A 379 2.80 -55.94 20.22
C SER A 379 2.17 -55.14 19.07
N PHE A 380 2.63 -55.32 17.82
CA PHE A 380 2.03 -54.69 16.65
C PHE A 380 0.61 -55.21 16.34
N LYS A 381 0.39 -56.52 16.45
CA LYS A 381 -0.94 -57.15 16.30
C LYS A 381 -1.92 -56.62 17.35
N ALA A 382 -1.49 -56.56 18.60
CA ALA A 382 -2.28 -56.00 19.71
C ALA A 382 -2.60 -54.51 19.49
N ALA A 383 -1.62 -53.73 19.03
CA ALA A 383 -1.82 -52.32 18.71
C ALA A 383 -2.86 -52.13 17.60
N ARG A 384 -2.81 -52.92 16.52
CA ARG A 384 -3.77 -52.87 15.41
C ARG A 384 -5.20 -53.19 15.86
N ILE A 385 -5.36 -54.22 16.70
CA ILE A 385 -6.68 -54.53 17.30
C ILE A 385 -7.15 -53.37 18.17
N ALA A 386 -6.26 -52.77 18.97
CA ALA A 386 -6.62 -51.62 19.80
C ALA A 386 -6.96 -50.37 18.98
N VAL A 387 -6.35 -50.18 17.80
CA VAL A 387 -6.74 -49.14 16.83
C VAL A 387 -8.17 -49.39 16.33
N GLU A 388 -8.47 -50.62 15.91
CA GLU A 388 -9.82 -51.00 15.45
C GLU A 388 -10.89 -50.82 16.55
N GLN A 389 -10.51 -51.06 17.81
CA GLN A 389 -11.35 -50.81 18.99
C GLN A 389 -11.48 -49.32 19.37
N ASN A 390 -10.82 -48.40 18.67
CA ASN A 390 -10.71 -46.98 19.02
C ASN A 390 -10.10 -46.72 20.42
N HIS A 391 -9.27 -47.62 20.93
CA HIS A 391 -8.60 -47.51 22.22
C HIS A 391 -7.16 -46.99 22.07
N ALA A 392 -7.01 -45.70 21.72
CA ALA A 392 -5.72 -45.06 21.43
C ALA A 392 -4.66 -45.21 22.54
N LEU A 393 -5.03 -45.09 23.82
CA LEU A 393 -4.09 -45.24 24.95
C LEU A 393 -3.54 -46.66 25.07
N GLN A 394 -4.38 -47.67 24.85
CA GLN A 394 -3.95 -49.07 24.88
C GLN A 394 -3.03 -49.37 23.70
N ALA A 395 -3.39 -48.93 22.50
CA ALA A 395 -2.55 -49.04 21.31
C ALA A 395 -1.17 -48.42 21.56
N ALA A 396 -1.12 -47.18 22.08
CA ALA A 396 0.13 -46.51 22.39
C ALA A 396 1.00 -47.26 23.43
N SER A 397 0.39 -47.91 24.42
CA SER A 397 1.14 -48.72 25.40
C SER A 397 1.84 -49.92 24.76
N PHE A 398 1.18 -50.60 23.80
CA PHE A 398 1.79 -51.71 23.06
C PHE A 398 2.91 -51.22 22.13
N LEU A 399 2.71 -50.09 21.45
CA LEU A 399 3.71 -49.49 20.57
C LEU A 399 4.95 -49.00 21.35
N GLN A 400 4.77 -48.50 22.58
CA GLN A 400 5.88 -48.09 23.43
C GLN A 400 6.78 -49.26 23.81
N ASN A 401 6.22 -50.44 24.08
CA ASN A 401 7.00 -51.64 24.39
C ASN A 401 7.96 -52.01 23.25
N VAL A 402 7.50 -51.92 21.99
CA VAL A 402 8.30 -52.25 20.80
C VAL A 402 9.61 -51.46 20.73
N VAL A 403 9.62 -50.21 21.21
CA VAL A 403 10.82 -49.37 21.22
C VAL A 403 11.90 -49.91 22.16
N TYR A 404 11.50 -50.57 23.26
CA TYR A 404 12.42 -51.11 24.26
C TYR A 404 12.90 -52.54 23.97
N ILE A 405 12.28 -53.24 23.02
CA ILE A 405 12.68 -54.60 22.65
C ILE A 405 14.03 -54.54 21.91
N ASN A 406 15.07 -55.04 22.58
CA ASN A 406 16.42 -55.09 22.05
C ASN A 406 16.57 -56.29 21.10
N LEU A 407 16.62 -56.02 19.80
CA LEU A 407 16.89 -57.00 18.75
C LEU A 407 18.08 -56.53 17.92
N THR A 408 18.98 -57.46 17.57
CA THR A 408 20.07 -57.19 16.63
C THR A 408 19.49 -57.13 15.21
N LEU A 409 19.14 -55.94 14.77
CA LEU A 409 18.57 -55.68 13.45
C LEU A 409 19.57 -55.02 12.52
N SER A 410 19.45 -55.31 11.23
CA SER A 410 20.01 -54.49 10.15
C SER A 410 19.38 -53.10 10.14
N GLU A 411 20.04 -52.13 9.50
CA GLU A 411 19.50 -50.76 9.40
C GLU A 411 18.18 -50.71 8.62
N GLN A 412 18.03 -51.54 7.57
CA GLN A 412 16.80 -51.59 6.77
C GLN A 412 15.59 -52.04 7.61
N GLU A 413 15.78 -52.97 8.53
CA GLU A 413 14.73 -53.46 9.42
C GLU A 413 14.39 -52.46 10.53
N LYS A 414 15.39 -51.71 11.01
CA LYS A 414 15.15 -50.61 11.95
C LYS A 414 14.32 -49.51 11.29
N ILE A 415 14.59 -49.20 10.03
CA ILE A 415 13.80 -48.25 9.24
C ILE A 415 12.35 -48.73 9.15
N GLN A 416 12.12 -49.96 8.70
CA GLN A 416 10.76 -50.53 8.56
C GLN A 416 10.00 -50.55 9.90
N ARG A 417 10.70 -50.85 11.01
CA ARG A 417 10.14 -50.77 12.37
C ARG A 417 9.63 -49.37 12.68
N PHE A 418 10.43 -48.34 12.42
CA PHE A 418 10.05 -46.95 12.71
C PHE A 418 8.96 -46.42 11.76
N GLU A 419 8.96 -46.81 10.49
CA GLU A 419 7.87 -46.49 9.56
C GLU A 419 6.55 -47.11 10.04
N THR A 420 6.55 -48.39 10.42
CA THR A 420 5.34 -49.06 10.93
C THR A 420 4.85 -48.44 12.24
N LEU A 421 5.77 -48.05 13.14
CA LEU A 421 5.42 -47.30 14.35
C LEU A 421 4.79 -45.95 14.02
N ALA A 422 5.35 -45.22 13.04
CA ALA A 422 4.83 -43.93 12.62
C ALA A 422 3.41 -44.04 12.03
N ASP A 423 3.16 -45.03 11.19
CA ASP A 423 1.85 -45.28 10.59
C ASP A 423 0.79 -45.54 11.67
N LEU A 424 1.08 -46.41 12.64
CA LEU A 424 0.16 -46.72 13.72
C LEU A 424 -0.04 -45.54 14.69
N TYR A 425 1.01 -44.79 15.01
CA TYR A 425 0.87 -43.56 15.80
C TYR A 425 0.03 -42.50 15.06
N THR A 426 0.11 -42.45 13.73
CA THR A 426 -0.72 -41.56 12.91
C THR A 426 -2.19 -41.99 12.94
N GLN A 427 -2.47 -43.30 12.80
CA GLN A 427 -3.84 -43.83 12.85
C GLN A 427 -4.55 -43.56 14.18
N ILE A 428 -3.83 -43.55 15.31
CA ILE A 428 -4.41 -43.22 16.63
C ILE A 428 -4.44 -41.71 16.94
N GLY A 429 -3.95 -40.85 16.04
CA GLY A 429 -3.91 -39.39 16.21
C GLY A 429 -2.73 -38.86 17.03
N PHE A 430 -1.72 -39.68 17.36
CA PHE A 430 -0.53 -39.26 18.12
C PHE A 430 0.56 -38.72 17.19
N VAL A 431 0.25 -37.61 16.51
CA VAL A 431 1.04 -37.04 15.41
C VAL A 431 2.50 -36.73 15.80
N ARG A 432 2.75 -36.25 17.02
CA ARG A 432 4.12 -35.96 17.49
C ARG A 432 4.99 -37.21 17.62
N LYS A 433 4.44 -38.31 18.14
CA LYS A 433 5.16 -39.59 18.24
C LYS A 433 5.41 -40.18 16.86
N ALA A 434 4.42 -40.05 15.95
CA ALA A 434 4.59 -40.45 14.56
C ALA A 434 5.72 -39.68 13.88
N ALA A 435 5.73 -38.35 14.00
CA ALA A 435 6.76 -37.50 13.44
C ALA A 435 8.17 -37.80 13.99
N PHE A 436 8.28 -38.11 15.29
CA PHE A 436 9.53 -38.57 15.89
C PHE A 436 10.03 -39.87 15.26
N CYS A 437 9.15 -40.87 15.09
CA CYS A 437 9.50 -42.12 14.43
C CYS A 437 9.89 -41.91 12.95
N LEU A 438 9.17 -41.07 12.20
CA LEU A 438 9.52 -40.72 10.81
C LEU A 438 10.90 -40.06 10.72
N ARG A 439 11.23 -39.14 11.62
CA ARG A 439 12.56 -38.52 11.66
C ARG A 439 13.66 -39.54 11.96
N LEU A 440 13.43 -40.45 12.91
CA LEU A 440 14.37 -41.54 13.18
C LEU A 440 14.56 -42.44 11.95
N ALA A 441 13.48 -42.83 11.26
CA ALA A 441 13.56 -43.59 10.01
C ALA A 441 14.37 -42.83 8.94
N ALA A 442 14.09 -41.53 8.76
CA ALA A 442 14.78 -40.68 7.79
C ALA A 442 16.29 -40.58 8.03
N THR A 443 16.70 -40.35 9.28
CA THR A 443 18.12 -40.27 9.64
C THR A 443 18.85 -41.60 9.48
N ARG A 444 18.17 -42.74 9.65
CA ARG A 444 18.76 -44.07 9.39
C ARG A 444 19.01 -44.34 7.91
N TYR A 445 18.18 -43.80 7.00
CA TYR A 445 18.44 -43.92 5.56
C TYR A 445 19.79 -43.35 5.14
N VAL A 446 20.33 -42.39 5.88
CA VAL A 446 21.59 -41.69 5.58
C VAL A 446 22.67 -41.96 6.63
N SER A 447 22.43 -42.94 7.50
CA SER A 447 23.37 -43.35 8.52
C SER A 447 24.65 -43.92 7.91
N PRO A 448 25.84 -43.64 8.48
CA PRO A 448 27.10 -44.25 8.03
C PRO A 448 27.09 -45.79 8.08
N GLN A 449 26.24 -46.38 8.91
CA GLN A 449 26.09 -47.85 9.00
C GLN A 449 25.20 -48.45 7.89
N ASN A 450 24.52 -47.64 7.08
CA ASN A 450 23.72 -48.13 5.97
C ASN A 450 24.57 -48.23 4.69
N PRO A 451 24.74 -49.43 4.10
CA PRO A 451 25.55 -49.61 2.89
C PRO A 451 24.97 -48.91 1.64
N ALA A 452 23.68 -48.58 1.63
CA ALA A 452 23.00 -47.93 0.52
C ALA A 452 22.24 -46.66 0.99
N PRO A 453 22.93 -45.52 1.16
CA PRO A 453 22.29 -44.31 1.64
C PRO A 453 21.29 -43.73 0.64
N ASN A 454 20.09 -43.35 1.11
CA ASN A 454 19.04 -42.78 0.27
C ASN A 454 18.57 -41.41 0.78
N TRP A 455 19.18 -40.35 0.24
CA TRP A 455 18.88 -38.97 0.61
C TRP A 455 17.49 -38.51 0.16
N ALA A 456 16.95 -39.06 -0.93
CA ALA A 456 15.62 -38.70 -1.44
C ALA A 456 14.51 -39.21 -0.51
N ARG A 457 14.63 -40.46 -0.03
CA ARG A 457 13.73 -41.03 0.99
C ARG A 457 13.85 -40.29 2.32
N CYS A 458 15.08 -39.97 2.74
CA CYS A 458 15.33 -39.16 3.94
C CYS A 458 14.59 -37.80 3.85
N TYR A 459 14.75 -37.06 2.74
CA TYR A 459 14.06 -35.80 2.52
C TYR A 459 12.53 -35.96 2.56
N GLY A 460 11.97 -36.95 1.86
CA GLY A 460 10.53 -37.19 1.82
C GLY A 460 9.91 -37.53 3.18
N LEU A 461 10.56 -38.40 3.97
CA LEU A 461 10.10 -38.75 5.32
C LEU A 461 10.23 -37.58 6.31
N MET A 462 11.31 -36.79 6.21
CA MET A 462 11.45 -35.59 7.04
C MET A 462 10.34 -34.58 6.75
N LEU A 463 9.98 -34.40 5.48
CA LEU A 463 8.89 -33.51 5.07
C LEU A 463 7.53 -33.94 5.65
N GLN A 464 7.26 -35.24 5.69
CA GLN A 464 6.05 -35.79 6.33
C GLN A 464 6.05 -35.58 7.86
N SER A 465 7.23 -35.47 8.48
CA SER A 465 7.36 -35.29 9.93
C SER A 465 7.11 -33.85 10.41
N LEU A 466 7.10 -32.84 9.54
CA LEU A 466 7.13 -31.43 9.97
C LEU A 466 5.86 -31.02 10.73
N SER A 467 4.69 -31.48 10.28
CA SER A 467 3.40 -31.16 10.91
C SER A 467 3.34 -31.58 12.38
N GLY A 468 3.91 -32.74 12.73
CA GLY A 468 3.97 -33.21 14.12
C GLY A 468 4.95 -32.44 15.01
N HIS A 469 5.76 -31.55 14.44
CA HIS A 469 6.66 -30.65 15.15
C HIS A 469 6.17 -29.19 15.13
N HIS A 470 4.91 -28.95 14.74
CA HIS A 470 4.34 -27.61 14.54
C HIS A 470 5.20 -26.74 13.62
N LEU A 471 5.73 -27.35 12.56
CA LEU A 471 6.56 -26.69 11.55
C LEU A 471 5.84 -26.75 10.21
N THR A 472 5.40 -25.59 9.72
CA THR A 472 4.93 -25.43 8.35
C THR A 472 6.03 -24.78 7.53
N LEU A 473 6.06 -25.06 6.22
CA LEU A 473 7.06 -24.50 5.33
C LEU A 473 6.61 -23.17 4.71
N ASP A 474 5.45 -22.64 5.07
CA ASP A 474 5.02 -21.30 4.67
C ASP A 474 5.54 -20.26 5.67
N PRO A 475 6.39 -19.30 5.26
CA PRO A 475 6.89 -18.25 6.15
C PRO A 475 5.79 -17.42 6.84
N VAL A 476 4.63 -17.26 6.19
CA VAL A 476 3.52 -16.46 6.70
C VAL A 476 2.79 -17.25 7.80
N GLU A 477 2.39 -18.49 7.52
CA GLU A 477 1.73 -19.35 8.51
C GLU A 477 2.63 -19.63 9.72
N MET A 478 3.93 -19.82 9.49
CA MET A 478 4.89 -20.10 10.57
C MET A 478 5.03 -18.93 11.55
N ARG A 479 4.74 -17.70 11.11
CA ARG A 479 4.77 -16.50 11.96
C ARG A 479 3.50 -16.37 12.82
N GLU A 480 2.38 -16.87 12.34
CA GLU A 480 1.08 -16.84 13.04
C GLU A 480 0.85 -18.06 13.95
N ALA A 481 1.54 -19.17 13.68
CA ALA A 481 1.39 -20.42 14.42
C ALA A 481 1.95 -20.35 15.86
N ASP A 482 1.30 -21.08 16.79
CA ASP A 482 1.82 -21.32 18.14
C ASP A 482 3.23 -21.92 18.04
N GLN A 483 4.22 -21.19 18.59
CA GLN A 483 5.63 -21.55 18.46
C GLN A 483 5.88 -22.90 19.15
N GLY A 484 6.23 -23.91 18.35
CA GLY A 484 6.57 -25.26 18.80
C GLY A 484 7.87 -25.32 19.60
N TRP A 485 8.86 -26.10 19.14
CA TRP A 485 10.16 -26.21 19.81
C TRP A 485 11.26 -25.64 18.91
N PRO A 486 11.63 -24.35 19.04
CA PRO A 486 12.54 -23.69 18.09
C PRO A 486 13.87 -24.41 17.88
N ALA A 487 14.53 -24.87 18.95
CA ALA A 487 15.78 -25.62 18.84
C ALA A 487 15.65 -26.89 17.98
N LEU A 488 14.53 -27.61 18.13
CA LEU A 488 14.22 -28.81 17.36
C LEU A 488 13.86 -28.48 15.90
N GLN A 489 13.10 -27.40 15.69
CA GLN A 489 12.70 -26.94 14.37
C GLN A 489 13.90 -26.44 13.56
N ILE A 490 14.80 -25.69 14.17
CA ILE A 490 16.08 -25.26 13.56
C ILE A 490 16.87 -26.49 13.11
N GLN A 491 17.02 -27.49 13.99
CA GLN A 491 17.73 -28.72 13.66
C GLN A 491 17.08 -29.47 12.48
N LEU A 492 15.74 -29.60 12.48
CA LEU A 492 15.00 -30.25 11.39
C LEU A 492 15.16 -29.51 10.05
N ILE A 493 15.12 -28.18 10.05
CA ILE A 493 15.30 -27.39 8.82
C ILE A 493 16.75 -27.51 8.33
N GLN A 494 17.74 -27.53 9.23
CA GLN A 494 19.14 -27.78 8.85
C GLN A 494 19.32 -29.19 8.25
N GLU A 495 18.71 -30.22 8.84
CA GLU A 495 18.69 -31.58 8.30
C GLU A 495 18.05 -31.62 6.89
N LEU A 496 16.95 -30.89 6.68
CA LEU A 496 16.33 -30.71 5.35
C LEU A 496 17.25 -30.01 4.35
N VAL A 497 17.98 -28.96 4.75
CA VAL A 497 18.95 -28.28 3.87
C VAL A 497 20.05 -29.27 3.45
N VAL A 498 20.59 -30.04 4.40
CA VAL A 498 21.62 -31.04 4.11
C VAL A 498 21.10 -32.12 3.18
N ALA A 499 19.89 -32.65 3.42
CA ALA A 499 19.29 -33.66 2.56
C ALA A 499 19.02 -33.12 1.15
N ALA A 500 18.41 -31.94 1.02
CA ALA A 500 18.17 -31.31 -0.28
C ALA A 500 19.47 -31.12 -1.07
N ARG A 501 20.53 -30.61 -0.42
CA ARG A 501 21.85 -30.45 -1.04
C ARG A 501 22.44 -31.79 -1.51
N ARG A 502 22.35 -32.84 -0.69
CA ARG A 502 22.88 -34.18 -1.03
C ARG A 502 22.06 -34.89 -2.11
N THR A 503 20.78 -34.56 -2.28
CA THR A 503 19.96 -35.05 -3.40
C THR A 503 20.26 -34.36 -4.73
N GLY A 504 21.05 -33.27 -4.74
CA GLY A 504 21.33 -32.47 -5.95
C GLY A 504 20.34 -31.35 -6.23
N HIS A 505 19.33 -31.13 -5.36
CA HIS A 505 18.36 -30.05 -5.50
C HIS A 505 18.83 -28.77 -4.80
N SER A 506 19.81 -28.08 -5.38
CA SER A 506 20.41 -26.87 -4.78
C SER A 506 19.39 -25.74 -4.55
N ALA A 507 18.39 -25.58 -5.43
CA ALA A 507 17.32 -24.59 -5.26
C ALA A 507 16.51 -24.79 -3.97
N LEU A 508 16.20 -26.05 -3.62
CA LEU A 508 15.50 -26.38 -2.38
C LEU A 508 16.38 -26.12 -1.14
N ALA A 509 17.67 -26.44 -1.23
CA ALA A 509 18.61 -26.18 -0.14
C ALA A 509 18.74 -24.68 0.15
N THR A 510 18.91 -23.85 -0.88
CA THR A 510 18.92 -22.38 -0.75
C THR A 510 17.60 -21.89 -0.15
N ARG A 511 16.45 -22.35 -0.67
CA ARG A 511 15.13 -21.96 -0.16
C ARG A 511 14.91 -22.33 1.31
N HIS A 512 15.28 -23.54 1.73
CA HIS A 512 15.13 -23.96 3.14
C HIS A 512 16.04 -23.18 4.08
N MET A 513 17.25 -22.81 3.64
CA MET A 513 18.14 -21.95 4.40
C MET A 513 17.60 -20.52 4.48
N THR A 514 17.05 -19.98 3.39
CA THR A 514 16.32 -18.69 3.39
C THR A 514 15.14 -18.72 4.36
N PHE A 515 14.34 -19.80 4.32
CA PHE A 515 13.23 -20.01 5.24
C PHE A 515 13.69 -19.99 6.70
N LEU A 516 14.75 -20.73 7.03
CA LEU A 516 15.33 -20.78 8.38
C LEU A 516 15.70 -19.38 8.88
N LEU A 517 16.50 -18.64 8.11
CA LEU A 517 16.94 -17.29 8.50
C LEU A 517 15.77 -16.32 8.64
N GLN A 518 14.73 -16.46 7.83
CA GLN A 518 13.55 -15.60 7.88
C GLN A 518 12.64 -15.89 9.08
N THR A 519 12.35 -17.16 9.36
CA THR A 519 11.35 -17.54 10.40
C THR A 519 11.96 -17.77 11.78
N MET A 520 13.21 -18.24 11.86
CA MET A 520 13.86 -18.63 13.12
C MET A 520 14.83 -17.58 13.67
N TRP A 521 14.97 -16.42 13.01
CA TRP A 521 15.96 -15.38 13.35
C TRP A 521 16.04 -15.04 14.85
N GLN A 522 14.90 -14.88 15.52
CA GLN A 522 14.82 -14.48 16.94
C GLN A 522 15.33 -15.56 17.90
N HIS A 523 15.40 -16.81 17.44
CA HIS A 523 15.84 -17.94 18.24
C HIS A 523 17.31 -18.33 17.98
N LEU A 524 17.98 -17.64 17.06
CA LEU A 524 19.38 -17.87 16.73
C LEU A 524 20.29 -16.94 17.54
N SER A 525 21.40 -17.48 18.03
CA SER A 525 22.49 -16.67 18.59
C SER A 525 23.19 -15.84 17.51
N SER A 526 23.87 -14.74 17.90
CA SER A 526 24.60 -13.89 16.94
C SER A 526 25.67 -14.67 16.14
N THR A 527 26.30 -15.65 16.77
CA THR A 527 27.23 -16.59 16.11
C THR A 527 26.53 -17.45 15.06
N GLU A 528 25.39 -18.06 15.40
CA GLU A 528 24.62 -18.89 14.46
C GLU A 528 24.05 -18.05 13.31
N GLN A 529 23.56 -16.83 13.58
CA GLN A 529 23.09 -15.90 12.56
C GLN A 529 24.18 -15.61 11.52
N LYS A 530 25.41 -15.35 11.98
CA LYS A 530 26.57 -15.13 11.10
C LYS A 530 26.90 -16.39 10.28
N GLU A 531 27.01 -17.54 10.92
CA GLU A 531 27.37 -18.80 10.26
C GLU A 531 26.32 -19.21 9.22
N LEU A 532 25.03 -19.14 9.55
CA LEU A 532 23.93 -19.49 8.66
C LEU A 532 23.77 -18.50 7.50
N ALA A 533 24.02 -17.20 7.72
CA ALA A 533 24.06 -16.21 6.64
C ALA A 533 25.20 -16.48 5.65
N MET A 534 26.39 -16.82 6.16
CA MET A 534 27.53 -17.23 5.32
C MET A 534 27.25 -18.54 4.57
N GLN A 535 26.60 -19.51 5.22
CA GLN A 535 26.15 -20.73 4.55
C GLN A 535 25.12 -20.45 3.45
N LEU A 536 24.16 -19.54 3.68
CA LEU A 536 23.21 -19.13 2.65
C LEU A 536 23.93 -18.52 1.45
N GLN A 537 24.90 -17.63 1.69
CA GLN A 537 25.70 -17.01 0.63
C GLN A 537 26.50 -18.05 -0.18
N SER A 538 26.99 -19.10 0.47
CA SER A 538 27.68 -20.20 -0.21
C SER A 538 26.73 -21.09 -1.03
N LEU A 539 25.54 -21.38 -0.51
CA LEU A 539 24.52 -22.16 -1.22
C LEU A 539 23.94 -21.39 -2.42
N SER A 540 23.68 -20.10 -2.24
CA SER A 540 23.13 -19.25 -3.29
C SER A 540 24.11 -19.00 -4.44
N ALA A 541 25.42 -19.09 -4.18
CA ALA A 541 26.44 -19.07 -5.23
C ALA A 541 26.34 -20.27 -6.20
N GLN A 542 25.78 -21.40 -5.75
CA GLN A 542 25.53 -22.56 -6.63
C GLN A 542 24.20 -22.43 -7.38
N CYS A 543 23.16 -21.93 -6.71
CA CYS A 543 21.85 -21.69 -7.29
C CYS A 543 21.20 -20.49 -6.60
N GLU A 544 20.99 -19.41 -7.35
CA GLU A 544 20.36 -18.20 -6.84
C GLU A 544 18.98 -18.51 -6.25
N GLY A 545 18.68 -17.90 -5.10
CA GLY A 545 17.35 -18.01 -4.49
C GLY A 545 16.33 -17.19 -5.29
N SER A 546 15.23 -17.82 -5.67
CA SER A 546 14.14 -17.19 -6.43
C SER A 546 12.90 -16.99 -5.56
N PRO A 547 12.17 -15.85 -5.68
CA PRO A 547 10.96 -15.57 -4.91
C PRO A 547 9.73 -16.28 -5.51
N VAL A 548 9.91 -17.45 -6.12
CA VAL A 548 8.89 -18.23 -6.82
C VAL A 548 8.66 -19.55 -6.09
N PRO A 549 7.42 -20.05 -5.99
CA PRO A 549 7.15 -21.37 -5.44
C PRO A 549 7.92 -22.47 -6.19
N LEU A 550 8.42 -23.47 -5.47
CA LEU A 550 9.09 -24.62 -6.06
C LEU A 550 8.15 -25.82 -6.07
N VAL A 551 8.06 -26.55 -7.18
CA VAL A 551 7.22 -27.75 -7.30
C VAL A 551 8.11 -29.00 -7.25
N LEU A 552 7.80 -29.92 -6.33
CA LEU A 552 8.49 -31.20 -6.21
C LEU A 552 7.90 -32.23 -7.19
N ASP A 553 8.66 -33.28 -7.53
CA ASP A 553 8.19 -34.41 -8.34
C ASP A 553 6.97 -35.13 -7.74
N SER A 554 6.75 -34.98 -6.43
CA SER A 554 5.58 -35.49 -5.73
C SER A 554 4.29 -34.70 -5.99
N GLY A 555 4.37 -33.55 -6.68
CA GLY A 555 3.28 -32.60 -6.88
C GLY A 555 3.11 -31.60 -5.75
N LEU A 556 3.93 -31.64 -4.69
CA LEU A 556 3.87 -30.68 -3.59
C LEU A 556 4.45 -29.32 -4.02
N VAL A 557 3.68 -28.25 -3.83
CA VAL A 557 4.11 -26.87 -4.06
C VAL A 557 4.68 -26.28 -2.77
N MET A 558 5.95 -25.89 -2.82
CA MET A 558 6.69 -25.25 -1.75
C MET A 558 6.59 -23.72 -1.88
N PRO A 559 6.01 -23.01 -0.89
CA PRO A 559 5.90 -21.54 -0.95
C PRO A 559 7.27 -20.85 -1.07
N PRO A 560 7.34 -19.65 -1.67
CA PRO A 560 8.58 -18.89 -1.75
C PRO A 560 9.00 -18.38 -0.37
N ALA A 561 10.29 -18.42 -0.08
CA ALA A 561 10.87 -17.82 1.12
C ALA A 561 11.59 -16.52 0.73
N ASN A 562 11.21 -15.40 1.35
CA ASN A 562 11.79 -14.08 1.10
C ASN A 562 12.48 -13.56 2.37
N LEU A 563 13.63 -12.94 2.23
CA LEU A 563 14.33 -12.24 3.32
C LEU A 563 13.70 -10.85 3.54
N THR A 564 12.60 -10.78 4.28
CA THR A 564 11.96 -9.48 4.59
C THR A 564 12.65 -8.76 5.75
N ASP A 565 13.39 -9.51 6.56
CA ASP A 565 13.99 -9.00 7.80
C ASP A 565 15.52 -8.80 7.65
N ILE A 566 16.08 -9.06 6.47
CA ILE A 566 17.50 -8.90 6.16
C ILE A 566 17.62 -8.20 4.78
N PRO A 567 17.67 -6.85 4.73
CA PRO A 567 17.68 -5.91 5.86
C PRO A 567 16.27 -5.62 6.42
N VAL A 568 16.20 -5.15 7.67
CA VAL A 568 14.97 -4.71 8.33
C VAL A 568 14.54 -3.34 7.80
N CYS A 569 13.30 -3.21 7.36
CA CYS A 569 12.71 -1.91 7.00
C CYS A 569 12.08 -1.23 8.23
N ALA A 570 12.62 -0.08 8.61
CA ALA A 570 12.12 0.74 9.72
C ALA A 570 11.07 1.77 9.26
N SER A 571 11.20 2.31 8.05
CA SER A 571 10.22 3.23 7.46
C SER A 571 10.11 3.07 5.96
N PHE A 572 8.89 3.27 5.44
CA PHE A 572 8.56 3.29 4.02
C PHE A 572 7.60 4.47 3.78
N ALA A 573 8.11 5.56 3.22
CA ALA A 573 7.35 6.80 3.04
C ALA A 573 7.40 7.25 1.59
N LEU A 574 6.25 7.44 0.97
CA LEU A 574 6.14 8.00 -0.37
C LEU A 574 6.37 9.51 -0.28
N LYS A 575 7.17 10.05 -1.20
CA LYS A 575 7.48 11.47 -1.23
C LYS A 575 6.51 12.20 -2.17
N ASP A 576 5.90 13.25 -1.65
CA ASP A 576 5.09 14.16 -2.45
C ASP A 576 5.99 15.05 -3.32
N LEU A 577 5.45 15.54 -4.43
CA LEU A 577 6.11 16.50 -5.30
C LEU A 577 6.36 17.82 -4.55
N GLN A 578 7.37 18.56 -5.00
CA GLN A 578 7.62 19.92 -4.54
C GLN A 578 6.35 20.77 -4.75
N PRO A 579 5.99 21.69 -3.83
CA PRO A 579 4.70 22.39 -3.87
C PRO A 579 4.39 23.10 -5.20
N HIS A 580 5.39 23.62 -5.91
CA HIS A 580 5.26 24.24 -7.24
C HIS A 580 5.08 23.25 -8.40
N LEU A 581 5.36 21.96 -8.19
CA LEU A 581 5.18 20.87 -9.17
C LEU A 581 3.92 20.04 -8.93
N ARG A 582 3.23 20.25 -7.79
CA ARG A 582 2.03 19.50 -7.44
C ARG A 582 0.90 19.78 -8.42
N PRO A 583 0.24 18.75 -8.96
CA PRO A 583 -0.96 18.93 -9.78
C PRO A 583 -2.12 19.40 -8.89
N ARG A 584 -2.84 20.42 -9.36
CA ARG A 584 -4.07 20.95 -8.76
C ARG A 584 -5.20 20.83 -9.78
N ARG A 585 -6.43 20.56 -9.33
CA ARG A 585 -7.58 20.58 -10.25
C ARG A 585 -7.93 22.02 -10.63
N ILE A 586 -8.23 22.23 -11.91
CA ILE A 586 -8.79 23.48 -12.41
C ILE A 586 -10.23 23.54 -11.91
N GLU A 587 -10.53 24.46 -10.99
CA GLU A 587 -11.91 24.72 -10.59
C GLU A 587 -12.64 25.37 -11.77
N CYS A 588 -13.38 24.57 -12.52
CA CYS A 588 -14.34 25.10 -13.47
C CYS A 588 -15.48 25.73 -12.66
N VAL A 589 -15.70 27.04 -12.82
CA VAL A 589 -16.85 27.74 -12.23
C VAL A 589 -18.10 27.04 -12.73
N LYS A 590 -18.65 26.13 -11.92
CA LYS A 590 -19.98 25.60 -12.16
C LYS A 590 -20.90 26.80 -12.13
N GLN A 591 -21.60 27.06 -13.23
CA GLN A 591 -22.77 27.93 -13.24
C GLN A 591 -23.61 27.57 -12.00
N GLU A 592 -23.75 28.52 -11.08
CA GLU A 592 -24.64 28.36 -9.94
C GLU A 592 -26.07 28.21 -10.45
N THR A 593 -26.52 26.96 -10.60
CA THR A 593 -27.94 26.66 -10.63
C THR A 593 -28.47 26.68 -9.20
N GLY A 594 -29.07 27.81 -8.81
CA GLY A 594 -30.17 27.87 -7.85
C GLY A 594 -29.88 28.58 -6.52
N PRO A 595 -30.82 29.41 -6.01
CA PRO A 595 -30.66 30.10 -4.73
C PRO A 595 -31.04 29.14 -3.60
N PHE A 596 -30.05 28.52 -2.97
CA PHE A 596 -30.25 27.81 -1.70
C PHE A 596 -29.54 28.54 -0.56
N LEU A 597 -30.36 28.95 0.40
CA LEU A 597 -30.00 29.64 1.63
C LEU A 597 -29.04 28.81 2.48
N PHE A 598 -28.02 29.51 3.01
CA PHE A 598 -27.13 29.07 4.07
C PHE A 598 -27.88 28.41 5.23
N THR A 599 -27.38 27.25 5.67
CA THR A 599 -27.53 26.78 7.05
C THR A 599 -26.19 26.24 7.53
N PRO A 600 -25.39 27.03 8.28
CA PRO A 600 -24.19 26.52 8.92
C PRO A 600 -24.61 25.77 10.19
N ILE A 601 -24.89 24.47 10.07
CA ILE A 601 -25.03 23.58 11.22
C ILE A 601 -24.05 22.42 11.04
N HIS A 602 -23.00 22.43 11.86
CA HIS A 602 -22.22 21.24 12.18
C HIS A 602 -23.15 20.13 12.68
N PHE A 603 -23.57 19.23 11.80
CA PHE A 603 -24.01 17.90 12.22
C PHE A 603 -22.77 17.05 12.42
N GLY A 604 -22.28 17.07 13.67
CA GLY A 604 -21.59 15.94 14.26
C GLY A 604 -22.51 14.72 14.21
N GLY A 605 -22.52 14.02 13.07
CA GLY A 605 -23.05 12.69 12.92
C GLY A 605 -22.01 11.70 13.41
N GLY A 606 -21.96 11.49 14.73
CA GLY A 606 -21.30 10.35 15.32
C GLY A 606 -21.95 9.07 14.81
N SER A 607 -21.42 8.52 13.72
CA SER A 607 -21.44 7.08 13.54
C SER A 607 -20.53 6.51 14.61
N LEU A 608 -21.12 5.69 15.46
CA LEU A 608 -20.49 4.96 16.55
C LEU A 608 -19.57 3.86 15.98
N ASP A 609 -18.59 4.22 15.15
CA ASP A 609 -17.45 3.38 14.81
C ASP A 609 -16.23 3.88 15.59
N ARG A 610 -16.32 3.76 16.92
CA ARG A 610 -15.12 3.52 17.73
C ARG A 610 -14.60 2.13 17.35
N ARG A 611 -13.80 2.02 16.30
CA ARG A 611 -12.92 0.87 16.04
C ARG A 611 -11.82 1.23 15.04
N SER A 612 -10.59 1.29 15.56
CA SER A 612 -9.30 1.20 14.87
C SER A 612 -8.92 2.37 13.96
N LYS A 613 -7.88 3.11 14.37
CA LYS A 613 -6.99 3.85 13.46
C LYS A 613 -6.36 2.83 12.48
N LYS A 614 -7.06 2.46 11.41
CA LYS A 614 -6.42 1.83 10.24
C LYS A 614 -5.77 2.95 9.43
N ALA A 615 -4.47 2.84 9.18
CA ALA A 615 -3.76 3.74 8.28
C ALA A 615 -4.49 3.73 6.92
N ASN A 616 -4.95 4.90 6.46
CA ASN A 616 -5.56 5.03 5.14
C ASN A 616 -4.52 4.61 4.09
N ALA A 617 -4.85 3.59 3.31
CA ALA A 617 -3.97 3.07 2.25
C ALA A 617 -3.90 4.02 1.04
N LYS A 618 -4.89 4.90 0.86
CA LYS A 618 -4.92 5.90 -0.21
C LYS A 618 -4.18 7.16 0.24
N MET A 619 -3.26 7.64 -0.58
CA MET A 619 -2.54 8.88 -0.34
C MET A 619 -3.37 10.10 -0.73
N ASP A 620 -3.17 11.21 -0.01
CA ASP A 620 -3.89 12.46 -0.21
C ASP A 620 -3.28 13.35 -1.31
N PHE A 621 -2.09 12.97 -1.83
CA PHE A 621 -1.41 13.65 -2.92
C PHE A 621 -1.36 12.80 -4.19
N LEU A 622 -0.99 13.43 -5.30
CA LEU A 622 -1.00 12.86 -6.65
C LEU A 622 0.41 12.83 -7.24
N TRP A 623 0.68 11.87 -8.12
CA TRP A 623 1.90 11.83 -8.93
C TRP A 623 1.58 12.10 -10.40
N VAL A 624 2.59 12.46 -11.19
CA VAL A 624 2.44 12.88 -12.58
C VAL A 624 3.12 11.86 -13.50
N LYS A 625 2.45 11.47 -14.58
CA LYS A 625 2.97 10.56 -15.61
C LYS A 625 4.29 11.10 -16.21
N ASN A 626 5.25 10.21 -16.41
CA ASN A 626 6.62 10.48 -16.89
C ASN A 626 7.50 11.34 -15.96
N GLU A 627 7.07 11.59 -14.73
CA GLU A 627 7.91 12.26 -13.73
C GLU A 627 8.46 11.27 -12.69
N VAL A 628 9.54 11.69 -12.02
CA VAL A 628 10.22 10.85 -11.03
C VAL A 628 9.32 10.71 -9.80
N CYS A 629 8.90 9.48 -9.53
CA CYS A 629 8.19 9.10 -8.33
C CYS A 629 9.21 8.57 -7.31
N GLU A 630 9.29 9.20 -6.14
CA GLU A 630 10.29 8.87 -5.11
C GLU A 630 9.65 8.23 -3.87
N VAL A 631 10.27 7.17 -3.38
CA VAL A 631 9.91 6.52 -2.12
C VAL A 631 11.15 6.47 -1.23
N GLN A 632 11.03 6.99 -0.02
CA GLN A 632 12.09 6.99 0.97
C GLN A 632 11.96 5.78 1.90
N LEU A 633 13.04 4.99 1.98
CA LEU A 633 13.17 3.83 2.84
C LEU A 633 14.24 4.09 3.90
N LYS A 634 14.04 3.54 5.10
CA LYS A 634 15.08 3.46 6.13
C LYS A 634 15.34 1.99 6.46
N LEU A 635 16.55 1.53 6.18
CA LEU A 635 16.94 0.13 6.28
C LEU A 635 18.03 -0.04 7.34
N THR A 636 17.94 -1.12 8.12
CA THR A 636 18.97 -1.49 9.10
C THR A 636 19.43 -2.92 8.80
N ASN A 637 20.74 -3.13 8.72
CA ASN A 637 21.33 -4.45 8.55
C ASN A 637 21.52 -5.13 9.91
N PRO A 638 20.81 -6.25 10.21
CA PRO A 638 20.93 -6.94 11.49
C PRO A 638 22.13 -7.91 11.56
N LEU A 639 22.95 -8.02 10.50
CA LEU A 639 24.11 -8.92 10.45
C LEU A 639 25.36 -8.22 11.02
N PRO A 640 26.28 -8.96 11.68
CA PRO A 640 27.50 -8.40 12.27
C PRO A 640 28.60 -8.08 11.23
N PHE A 641 28.26 -8.00 9.95
CA PHE A 641 29.16 -7.69 8.84
C PHE A 641 28.44 -6.88 7.76
N GLU A 642 29.19 -6.23 6.86
CA GLU A 642 28.63 -5.40 5.80
C GLU A 642 27.74 -6.20 4.84
N LEU A 643 26.50 -5.74 4.65
CA LEU A 643 25.54 -6.39 3.77
C LEU A 643 25.40 -5.57 2.48
N LYS A 644 25.91 -6.12 1.37
CA LYS A 644 25.63 -5.60 0.03
C LYS A 644 24.22 -6.02 -0.41
N VAL A 645 23.33 -5.05 -0.61
CA VAL A 645 21.99 -5.25 -1.16
C VAL A 645 21.96 -4.64 -2.55
N SER A 646 21.73 -5.47 -3.55
CA SER A 646 21.75 -5.07 -4.97
C SER A 646 20.36 -5.14 -5.60
N ASN A 647 20.21 -4.47 -6.75
CA ASN A 647 19.01 -4.50 -7.58
C ASN A 647 17.71 -4.25 -6.79
N MET A 648 17.74 -3.26 -5.90
CA MET A 648 16.58 -2.83 -5.14
C MET A 648 15.59 -2.10 -6.05
N ARG A 649 14.33 -2.54 -6.07
CA ARG A 649 13.27 -1.97 -6.91
C ARG A 649 11.96 -1.89 -6.16
N LEU A 650 11.06 -1.00 -6.57
CA LEU A 650 9.71 -0.91 -6.01
C LEU A 650 8.83 -2.03 -6.58
N LEU A 651 7.99 -2.61 -5.71
CA LEU A 651 6.98 -3.59 -6.11
C LEU A 651 5.65 -2.88 -6.33
N THR A 652 5.30 -2.69 -7.59
CA THR A 652 4.10 -1.96 -8.01
C THR A 652 3.06 -2.87 -8.67
N ALA A 653 1.80 -2.45 -8.64
CA ALA A 653 0.68 -3.04 -9.37
C ALA A 653 -0.26 -1.93 -9.88
N GLY A 654 -1.09 -2.24 -10.88
CA GLY A 654 -1.93 -1.26 -11.56
C GLY A 654 -1.23 -0.66 -12.78
N VAL A 655 -1.03 0.66 -12.75
CA VAL A 655 -0.34 1.45 -13.79
C VAL A 655 1.07 0.90 -14.09
N VAL A 656 1.47 0.88 -15.37
CA VAL A 656 2.84 0.50 -15.78
C VAL A 656 3.86 1.44 -15.14
N PHE A 657 4.71 0.88 -14.28
CA PHE A 657 5.72 1.62 -13.52
C PHE A 657 7.11 1.05 -13.78
N GLU A 658 8.01 1.92 -14.20
CA GLU A 658 9.41 1.61 -14.45
C GLU A 658 10.26 1.99 -13.24
N SER A 659 10.62 1.01 -12.40
CA SER A 659 11.47 1.23 -11.23
C SER A 659 12.96 1.19 -11.57
N VAL A 660 13.71 2.17 -11.09
CA VAL A 660 15.18 2.23 -11.21
C VAL A 660 15.82 1.27 -10.20
N PRO A 661 16.74 0.39 -10.64
CA PRO A 661 17.44 -0.51 -9.72
C PRO A 661 18.55 0.22 -8.96
N GLU A 662 18.47 0.19 -7.63
CA GLU A 662 19.49 0.76 -6.75
C GLU A 662 20.34 -0.32 -6.06
N THR A 663 21.58 0.02 -5.71
CA THR A 663 22.49 -0.87 -4.97
C THR A 663 23.14 -0.13 -3.82
N ILE A 664 23.08 -0.70 -2.62
CA ILE A 664 23.57 -0.10 -1.38
C ILE A 664 24.39 -1.12 -0.57
N VAL A 665 25.38 -0.62 0.17
CA VAL A 665 26.13 -1.40 1.16
C VAL A 665 25.72 -0.90 2.54
N LEU A 666 25.10 -1.78 3.33
CA LEU A 666 24.59 -1.46 4.65
C LEU A 666 25.58 -1.90 5.74
N PRO A 667 26.12 -0.97 6.54
CA PRO A 667 26.95 -1.33 7.68
C PRO A 667 26.13 -1.99 8.81
N PRO A 668 26.76 -2.80 9.69
CA PRO A 668 26.07 -3.48 10.79
C PRO A 668 25.34 -2.51 11.73
N ASP A 669 24.07 -2.81 12.04
CA ASP A 669 23.22 -2.13 13.03
C ASP A 669 23.03 -0.60 12.87
N ILE A 670 23.42 -0.02 11.74
CA ILE A 670 23.26 1.41 11.45
C ILE A 670 22.05 1.64 10.52
N PRO A 671 21.04 2.41 10.95
CA PRO A 671 19.92 2.79 10.10
C PRO A 671 20.36 3.70 8.96
N THR A 672 20.19 3.27 7.72
CA THR A 672 20.60 3.98 6.52
C THR A 672 19.36 4.37 5.70
N SER A 673 19.25 5.63 5.32
CA SER A 673 18.16 6.12 4.46
C SER A 673 18.53 5.98 2.99
N LEU A 674 17.60 5.48 2.18
CA LEU A 674 17.73 5.27 0.75
C LEU A 674 16.46 5.78 0.05
N THR A 675 16.59 6.42 -1.10
CA THR A 675 15.45 6.78 -1.95
C THR A 675 15.41 5.84 -3.15
N LEU A 676 14.31 5.10 -3.33
CA LEU A 676 14.03 4.36 -4.55
C LEU A 676 13.18 5.23 -5.46
N SER A 677 13.55 5.30 -6.74
CA SER A 677 12.88 6.12 -7.73
C SER A 677 12.37 5.29 -8.91
N GLY A 678 11.43 5.85 -9.66
CA GLY A 678 10.92 5.27 -10.90
C GLY A 678 9.96 6.22 -11.62
N TRP A 679 9.45 5.79 -12.76
CA TRP A 679 8.52 6.57 -13.58
C TRP A 679 7.24 5.80 -13.84
N ALA A 680 6.10 6.45 -13.62
CA ALA A 680 4.81 5.96 -14.10
C ALA A 680 4.65 6.28 -15.59
N ARG A 681 4.48 5.26 -16.43
CA ARG A 681 4.35 5.41 -17.89
C ARG A 681 2.91 5.60 -18.36
N GLU A 682 1.96 5.33 -17.49
CA GLU A 682 0.53 5.48 -17.71
C GLU A 682 -0.09 6.34 -16.61
N ASN A 683 -1.31 6.83 -16.83
CA ASN A 683 -2.14 7.49 -15.83
C ASN A 683 -3.15 6.50 -15.23
N GLY A 684 -3.55 6.69 -13.97
CA GLY A 684 -4.46 5.80 -13.25
C GLY A 684 -4.01 5.52 -11.82
N GLU A 685 -4.57 4.48 -11.20
CA GLU A 685 -4.25 4.10 -9.83
C GLU A 685 -2.98 3.22 -9.77
N LEU A 686 -1.94 3.70 -9.08
CA LEU A 686 -0.70 2.98 -8.81
C LEU A 686 -0.72 2.42 -7.39
N GLU A 687 -0.56 1.11 -7.26
CA GLU A 687 -0.47 0.41 -5.98
C GLU A 687 0.99 0.03 -5.68
N LEU A 688 1.53 0.52 -4.57
CA LEU A 688 2.86 0.21 -4.05
C LEU A 688 2.75 -0.80 -2.90
N SER A 689 3.21 -2.02 -3.15
CA SER A 689 3.08 -3.16 -2.22
C SER A 689 4.35 -3.42 -1.40
N GLY A 690 5.48 -2.77 -1.73
CA GLY A 690 6.77 -2.90 -1.05
C GLY A 690 7.95 -2.74 -1.99
N TYR A 691 9.00 -3.52 -1.78
CA TYR A 691 10.24 -3.47 -2.59
C TYR A 691 10.84 -4.87 -2.79
N SER A 692 11.60 -5.07 -3.87
CA SER A 692 12.40 -6.27 -4.10
C SER A 692 13.86 -6.02 -3.73
N THR A 693 14.58 -7.05 -3.27
CA THR A 693 16.01 -6.98 -2.97
C THR A 693 16.76 -8.18 -3.51
N HIS A 694 18.06 -8.01 -3.75
CA HIS A 694 18.99 -9.12 -3.95
C HIS A 694 20.10 -9.04 -2.88
N ALA A 695 19.96 -9.87 -1.84
CA ALA A 695 20.84 -9.93 -0.68
C ALA A 695 21.23 -11.38 -0.39
N LEU A 696 22.49 -11.63 0.02
CA LEU A 696 23.03 -12.98 0.28
C LEU A 696 22.84 -13.98 -0.89
N GLY A 697 22.76 -13.49 -2.14
CA GLY A 697 22.49 -14.30 -3.35
C GLY A 697 21.03 -14.76 -3.52
N VAL A 698 20.09 -14.16 -2.76
CA VAL A 698 18.67 -14.48 -2.81
C VAL A 698 17.87 -13.27 -3.26
N LYS A 699 17.04 -13.43 -4.30
CA LYS A 699 16.07 -12.44 -4.74
C LYS A 699 14.83 -12.53 -3.87
N SER A 700 14.47 -11.45 -3.18
CA SER A 700 13.37 -11.42 -2.22
C SER A 700 12.35 -10.35 -2.58
N ASN A 701 11.07 -10.68 -2.50
CA ASN A 701 9.96 -9.73 -2.61
C ASN A 701 9.47 -9.33 -1.22
N CYS A 702 9.95 -8.18 -0.73
CA CYS A 702 9.63 -7.65 0.59
C CYS A 702 8.33 -6.85 0.54
N ARG A 703 7.20 -7.55 0.64
CA ARG A 703 5.86 -6.94 0.70
C ARG A 703 5.58 -6.38 2.09
N LEU A 704 5.02 -5.18 2.16
CA LEU A 704 4.73 -4.45 3.41
C LEU A 704 3.87 -5.27 4.38
N ARG A 705 2.84 -5.94 3.85
CA ARG A 705 1.94 -6.82 4.63
C ARG A 705 2.64 -7.98 5.36
N HIS A 706 3.82 -8.41 4.90
CA HIS A 706 4.57 -9.54 5.47
C HIS A 706 5.77 -9.08 6.32
N MET A 707 5.96 -7.79 6.59
CA MET A 707 7.05 -7.29 7.43
C MET A 707 6.76 -7.51 8.93
N ARG A 708 7.79 -7.54 9.79
CA ARG A 708 7.67 -7.86 11.23
C ARG A 708 6.71 -6.95 12.02
N SER A 709 6.49 -5.73 11.55
CA SER A 709 5.60 -4.76 12.21
C SER A 709 4.42 -4.42 11.29
N PRO A 710 3.46 -5.34 11.08
CA PRO A 710 2.31 -5.11 10.20
C PRO A 710 1.36 -4.03 10.75
N ALA A 711 1.50 -3.64 12.03
CA ALA A 711 0.80 -2.49 12.61
C ALA A 711 1.40 -1.14 12.20
N THR A 712 2.62 -1.12 11.67
CA THR A 712 3.34 0.10 11.28
C THR A 712 3.07 0.50 9.84
N PHE A 713 2.79 -0.45 8.95
CA PHE A 713 2.56 -0.20 7.53
C PHE A 713 1.19 -0.70 7.07
N PRO A 714 0.48 0.05 6.19
CA PRO A 714 -0.66 -0.50 5.47
C PRO A 714 -0.20 -1.63 4.52
N PRO A 715 -1.11 -2.53 4.09
CA PRO A 715 -0.75 -3.65 3.21
C PRO A 715 -0.22 -3.21 1.85
N HIS A 716 -0.67 -2.04 1.38
CA HIS A 716 -0.23 -1.36 0.18
C HIS A 716 -0.49 0.15 0.32
N TYR A 717 0.20 0.96 -0.48
CA TYR A 717 -0.09 2.38 -0.68
C TYR A 717 -0.71 2.58 -2.05
N LYS A 718 -1.76 3.40 -2.16
CA LYS A 718 -2.43 3.74 -3.42
C LYS A 718 -2.22 5.22 -3.72
N VAL A 719 -1.62 5.52 -4.86
CA VAL A 719 -1.41 6.88 -5.37
C VAL A 719 -2.06 6.99 -6.74
N GLU A 720 -2.77 8.08 -6.97
CA GLU A 720 -3.35 8.38 -8.28
C GLU A 720 -2.33 9.15 -9.13
N VAL A 721 -2.06 8.61 -10.32
CA VAL A 721 -1.15 9.18 -11.30
C VAL A 721 -1.95 9.93 -12.35
N VAL A 722 -1.75 11.25 -12.43
CA VAL A 722 -2.39 12.14 -13.40
C VAL A 722 -1.59 12.20 -14.71
N PRO A 723 -2.19 12.65 -15.83
CA PRO A 723 -1.48 12.85 -17.09
C PRO A 723 -0.28 13.79 -16.97
N SER A 724 0.63 13.74 -17.94
CA SER A 724 1.84 14.57 -17.95
C SER A 724 1.48 16.06 -18.02
N LEU A 725 2.10 16.85 -17.14
CA LEU A 725 1.91 18.30 -17.06
C LEU A 725 3.18 19.04 -17.53
N PRO A 726 3.06 20.25 -18.08
CA PRO A 726 4.21 21.08 -18.46
C PRO A 726 5.09 21.44 -17.24
N LEU A 727 6.35 21.82 -17.49
CA LEU A 727 7.30 22.27 -16.47
C LEU A 727 7.77 23.68 -16.81
N LEU A 728 7.57 24.62 -15.89
CA LEU A 728 7.86 26.04 -16.09
C LEU A 728 8.99 26.51 -15.16
N GLU A 729 10.06 27.03 -15.76
CA GLU A 729 11.14 27.74 -15.08
C GLU A 729 10.91 29.25 -15.21
N VAL A 730 10.98 29.99 -14.08
CA VAL A 730 10.64 31.43 -14.02
C VAL A 730 11.82 32.24 -13.51
N SER A 731 12.15 33.32 -14.21
CA SER A 731 13.17 34.30 -13.82
C SER A 731 12.66 35.74 -13.96
N THR A 732 13.28 36.69 -13.27
CA THR A 732 12.88 38.10 -13.24
C THR A 732 14.05 39.02 -13.56
N SER A 733 13.79 40.16 -14.21
CA SER A 733 14.82 41.18 -14.51
C SER A 733 15.30 41.98 -13.30
N LEU A 734 14.54 41.96 -12.19
CA LEU A 734 14.85 42.65 -10.95
C LEU A 734 15.69 41.78 -9.99
N PRO A 735 16.46 42.40 -9.07
CA PRO A 735 17.26 41.67 -8.09
C PRO A 735 16.39 40.88 -7.11
N ARG A 736 16.93 39.76 -6.60
CA ARG A 736 16.24 38.90 -5.62
C ARG A 736 16.20 39.58 -4.25
N SER A 737 15.04 39.53 -3.59
CA SER A 737 14.88 40.05 -2.23
C SER A 737 15.63 39.18 -1.21
N ALA A 738 16.30 39.81 -0.24
CA ALA A 738 17.01 39.13 0.85
C ALA A 738 16.08 38.71 2.01
N THR A 739 14.84 39.21 2.04
CA THR A 739 13.90 39.05 3.16
C THR A 739 12.68 38.26 2.69
N PHE A 740 12.49 37.05 3.22
CA PHE A 740 11.25 36.28 3.03
C PHE A 740 10.22 36.76 4.07
N SER A 741 9.06 37.22 3.59
CA SER A 741 7.98 37.71 4.44
C SER A 741 7.10 36.59 4.99
N ASN A 742 6.08 36.95 5.78
CA ASN A 742 5.11 36.04 6.41
C ASN A 742 4.11 35.39 5.42
N PHE A 743 4.27 35.59 4.10
CA PHE A 743 3.54 34.85 3.08
C PHE A 743 4.05 33.40 3.01
N HIS A 744 3.52 32.54 3.88
CA HIS A 744 3.81 31.11 3.89
C HIS A 744 3.13 30.37 2.72
N ASP A 745 3.61 30.59 1.49
CA ASP A 745 3.27 29.73 0.36
C ASP A 745 4.53 29.06 -0.19
N ASP A 746 4.66 27.75 0.08
CA ASP A 746 5.80 26.92 -0.33
C ASP A 746 5.94 26.79 -1.87
N SER A 747 5.04 27.37 -2.66
CA SER A 747 5.05 27.38 -4.13
C SER A 747 5.83 28.53 -4.78
N THR A 748 6.49 29.38 -3.98
CA THR A 748 7.30 30.50 -4.47
C THR A 748 8.61 30.02 -5.10
N VAL A 749 8.83 30.33 -6.38
CA VAL A 749 10.00 29.84 -7.15
C VAL A 749 11.13 30.88 -7.26
N THR A 750 10.80 32.17 -7.24
CA THR A 750 11.78 33.27 -7.28
C THR A 750 11.19 34.54 -6.65
N SER A 751 12.06 35.52 -6.34
CA SER A 751 11.67 36.82 -5.79
C SER A 751 12.28 37.98 -6.57
N ALA A 752 11.61 39.13 -6.52
CA ALA A 752 12.01 40.38 -7.14
C ALA A 752 11.80 41.53 -6.14
N SER A 753 12.80 42.41 -5.98
CA SER A 753 12.71 43.60 -5.15
C SER A 753 13.11 44.86 -5.91
N THR A 754 12.40 45.96 -5.68
CA THR A 754 12.75 47.29 -6.20
C THR A 754 12.25 48.40 -5.27
N ALA A 755 12.90 49.56 -5.31
CA ALA A 755 12.48 50.75 -4.57
C ALA A 755 12.08 51.85 -5.56
N LEU A 756 10.89 52.43 -5.37
CA LEU A 756 10.31 53.45 -6.25
C LEU A 756 9.84 54.65 -5.44
N TYR A 757 10.14 55.85 -5.94
CA TYR A 757 9.59 57.08 -5.40
C TYR A 757 8.09 57.21 -5.72
N HIS A 758 7.29 57.84 -4.85
CA HIS A 758 5.86 58.02 -5.07
C HIS A 758 5.57 58.69 -6.43
N GLY A 759 4.76 58.05 -7.28
CA GLY A 759 4.44 58.49 -8.64
C GLY A 759 5.41 57.99 -9.72
N GLU A 760 6.47 57.27 -9.35
CA GLU A 760 7.40 56.62 -10.28
C GLU A 760 6.82 55.30 -10.81
N SER A 761 7.10 54.99 -12.07
CA SER A 761 6.73 53.72 -12.72
C SER A 761 7.96 53.02 -13.26
N THR A 762 8.04 51.71 -13.07
CA THR A 762 9.08 50.85 -13.66
C THR A 762 8.49 49.58 -14.24
N GLN A 763 9.30 48.85 -15.00
CA GLN A 763 8.89 47.60 -15.65
C GLN A 763 9.78 46.46 -15.15
N CYS A 764 9.16 45.33 -14.80
CA CYS A 764 9.83 44.07 -14.49
C CYS A 764 9.45 43.03 -15.55
N THR A 765 10.44 42.49 -16.25
CA THR A 765 10.23 41.40 -17.21
C THR A 765 10.32 40.08 -16.46
N VAL A 766 9.23 39.30 -16.51
CA VAL A 766 9.15 37.92 -16.00
C VAL A 766 9.34 36.98 -17.18
N THR A 767 10.47 36.25 -17.22
CA THR A 767 10.77 35.29 -18.28
C THR A 767 10.29 33.90 -17.87
N LEU A 768 9.53 33.27 -18.75
CA LEU A 768 8.82 32.01 -18.58
C LEU A 768 9.39 30.99 -19.57
N LYS A 769 10.16 30.02 -19.10
CA LYS A 769 10.78 29.00 -19.96
C LYS A 769 10.14 27.64 -19.75
N ASN A 770 9.63 27.04 -20.83
CA ASN A 770 9.11 25.68 -20.79
C ASN A 770 10.26 24.67 -20.86
N VAL A 771 10.63 24.07 -19.73
CA VAL A 771 11.69 23.05 -19.65
C VAL A 771 11.15 21.62 -19.77
N GLY A 772 9.82 21.47 -19.90
CA GLY A 772 9.14 20.19 -20.02
C GLY A 772 9.07 19.67 -21.46
N GLN A 773 8.41 18.52 -21.63
CA GLN A 773 8.14 17.90 -22.94
C GLN A 773 6.71 18.18 -23.44
N VAL A 774 5.87 18.78 -22.60
CA VAL A 774 4.46 19.10 -22.90
C VAL A 774 4.37 20.61 -23.18
N PRO A 775 3.71 21.04 -24.28
CA PRO A 775 3.47 22.46 -24.54
C PRO A 775 2.56 23.08 -23.46
N ILE A 776 2.77 24.36 -23.14
CA ILE A 776 1.86 25.12 -22.28
C ILE A 776 0.79 25.75 -23.18
N GLU A 777 -0.47 25.34 -23.00
CA GLU A 777 -1.62 25.80 -23.80
C GLU A 777 -2.62 26.61 -22.96
N PHE A 778 -2.53 26.50 -21.63
CA PHE A 778 -3.28 27.30 -20.67
C PHE A 778 -2.30 28.00 -19.74
N PHE A 779 -2.46 29.31 -19.60
CA PHE A 779 -1.67 30.12 -18.69
C PHE A 779 -2.54 31.25 -18.13
N GLU A 780 -2.58 31.35 -16.81
CA GLU A 780 -3.38 32.32 -16.07
C GLU A 780 -2.48 33.02 -15.05
N VAL A 781 -2.58 34.33 -14.99
CA VAL A 781 -1.77 35.21 -14.16
C VAL A 781 -2.69 35.94 -13.19
N GLU A 782 -2.41 35.81 -11.90
CA GLU A 782 -3.21 36.40 -10.83
C GLU A 782 -2.26 37.10 -9.84
N MET A 783 -2.60 38.31 -9.38
CA MET A 783 -1.83 39.01 -8.37
C MET A 783 -2.55 38.92 -7.03
N ASN A 784 -1.84 38.46 -6.00
CA ASN A 784 -2.34 38.40 -4.63
C ASN A 784 -1.54 39.38 -3.78
N SER A 785 -2.21 40.34 -3.16
CA SER A 785 -1.61 41.25 -2.18
C SER A 785 -2.57 41.48 -1.01
N VAL A 786 -2.07 42.08 0.08
CA VAL A 786 -2.91 42.49 1.23
C VAL A 786 -3.70 43.78 0.91
N LEU A 787 -3.47 44.36 -0.26
CA LEU A 787 -4.06 45.63 -0.66
C LEU A 787 -5.50 45.46 -1.16
N ASP A 788 -6.26 46.55 -1.11
CA ASP A 788 -7.57 46.64 -1.76
C ASP A 788 -7.45 46.42 -3.28
N PRO A 789 -8.39 45.73 -3.97
CA PRO A 789 -8.24 45.39 -5.39
C PRO A 789 -8.00 46.59 -6.29
N ALA A 790 -8.62 47.74 -6.02
CA ALA A 790 -8.42 48.95 -6.81
C ALA A 790 -7.00 49.51 -6.68
N LEU A 791 -6.38 49.40 -5.49
CA LEU A 791 -5.01 49.84 -5.26
C LEU A 791 -4.01 48.80 -5.81
N GLN A 792 -4.35 47.51 -5.74
CA GLN A 792 -3.55 46.44 -6.33
C GLN A 792 -3.39 46.61 -7.84
N GLU A 793 -4.48 46.86 -8.57
CA GLU A 793 -4.45 47.09 -10.03
C GLU A 793 -3.67 48.35 -10.42
N GLN A 794 -3.66 49.37 -9.56
CA GLN A 794 -2.86 50.58 -9.77
C GLN A 794 -1.36 50.36 -9.59
N ILE A 795 -0.96 49.47 -8.68
CA ILE A 795 0.44 49.22 -8.36
C ILE A 795 1.04 48.15 -9.26
N PHE A 796 0.30 47.06 -9.50
CA PHE A 796 0.71 45.95 -10.32
C PHE A 796 -0.20 45.86 -11.54
N SER A 797 0.33 46.17 -12.72
CA SER A 797 -0.43 46.04 -13.98
C SER A 797 0.38 45.29 -15.03
N TRP A 798 -0.30 44.48 -15.84
CA TRP A 798 0.28 43.78 -16.98
C TRP A 798 -0.71 43.81 -18.14
N ASP A 799 -0.23 43.53 -19.34
CA ASP A 799 -1.09 43.44 -20.50
C ASP A 799 -1.72 42.04 -20.60
N LYS A 800 -3.05 41.96 -20.61
CA LYS A 800 -3.78 40.68 -20.71
C LYS A 800 -3.66 40.09 -22.12
N GLU A 801 -3.59 40.93 -23.15
CA GLU A 801 -3.41 40.47 -24.53
C GLU A 801 -2.01 39.87 -24.74
N GLU A 802 -0.99 40.42 -24.06
CA GLU A 802 0.37 39.85 -24.07
C GLU A 802 0.38 38.43 -23.47
N VAL A 803 -0.35 38.20 -22.38
CA VAL A 803 -0.49 36.86 -21.75
C VAL A 803 -1.14 35.84 -22.69
N GLU A 804 -2.19 36.23 -23.42
CA GLU A 804 -2.87 35.35 -24.39
C GLU A 804 -2.00 35.05 -25.62
N ASN A 805 -1.25 36.04 -26.10
CA ASN A 805 -0.36 35.89 -27.25
C ASN A 805 0.89 35.03 -26.98
N LEU A 806 1.24 34.79 -25.71
CA LEU A 806 2.34 33.89 -25.33
C LEU A 806 2.02 32.40 -25.58
N LEU A 807 0.75 32.05 -25.76
CA LEU A 807 0.31 30.67 -25.88
C LEU A 807 0.19 30.22 -27.35
N PRO A 808 0.63 28.99 -27.70
CA PRO A 808 1.24 27.98 -26.84
C PRO A 808 2.77 28.15 -26.68
N ILE A 809 3.29 27.98 -25.46
CA ILE A 809 4.75 27.93 -25.23
C ILE A 809 5.24 26.50 -25.48
N ALA A 810 5.85 26.28 -26.64
CA ALA A 810 6.39 24.98 -27.03
C ALA A 810 7.54 24.51 -26.09
N PRO A 811 7.79 23.19 -25.98
CA PRO A 811 8.94 22.65 -25.25
C PRO A 811 10.26 23.34 -25.65
N GLY A 812 11.04 23.74 -24.64
CA GLY A 812 12.34 24.42 -24.82
C GLY A 812 12.29 25.89 -25.21
N HIS A 813 11.10 26.46 -25.48
CA HIS A 813 10.94 27.87 -25.83
C HIS A 813 10.71 28.74 -24.57
N GLU A 814 11.00 30.02 -24.72
CA GLU A 814 10.80 31.04 -23.68
C GLU A 814 9.79 32.09 -24.13
N GLY A 815 8.93 32.50 -23.19
CA GLY A 815 8.03 33.63 -23.29
C GLY A 815 8.39 34.68 -22.24
N SER A 816 8.02 35.94 -22.45
CA SER A 816 8.26 37.01 -21.47
C SER A 816 7.00 37.82 -21.24
N LEU A 817 6.72 38.13 -19.98
CA LEU A 817 5.61 38.97 -19.54
C LEU A 817 6.17 40.25 -18.91
N VAL A 818 5.67 41.42 -19.31
CA VAL A 818 6.10 42.69 -18.72
C VAL A 818 5.13 43.15 -17.64
N LEU A 819 5.58 43.09 -16.38
CA LEU A 819 4.85 43.61 -15.22
C LEU A 819 5.23 45.08 -15.00
N ARG A 820 4.27 45.99 -15.14
CA ARG A 820 4.41 47.41 -14.82
C ARG A 820 4.15 47.63 -13.33
N LEU A 821 5.15 48.15 -12.64
CA LEU A 821 5.16 48.47 -11.22
C LEU A 821 5.04 49.99 -11.04
N HIS A 822 4.01 50.44 -10.33
CA HIS A 822 3.77 51.87 -10.09
C HIS A 822 3.64 52.17 -8.59
N SER A 823 4.33 53.23 -8.14
CA SER A 823 4.31 53.67 -6.75
C SER A 823 3.12 54.60 -6.50
N SER A 824 1.97 54.03 -6.15
CA SER A 824 0.75 54.82 -5.85
C SER A 824 0.81 55.41 -4.44
N ALA A 825 0.54 56.71 -4.31
CA ALA A 825 0.49 57.41 -3.03
C ALA A 825 -0.53 58.55 -3.05
N ASN A 826 -0.96 58.97 -1.86
CA ASN A 826 -1.71 60.22 -1.71
C ASN A 826 -0.72 61.38 -1.57
N PHE A 827 -0.74 62.29 -2.54
CA PHE A 827 0.14 63.46 -2.57
C PHE A 827 -0.41 64.64 -1.77
N LEU A 828 -1.65 64.58 -1.28
CA LEU A 828 -2.33 65.67 -0.59
C LEU A 828 -2.28 65.47 0.93
N ALA A 829 -1.93 66.54 1.66
CA ALA A 829 -2.04 66.55 3.12
C ALA A 829 -3.51 66.38 3.58
N PRO A 830 -3.79 65.61 4.65
CA PRO A 830 -5.13 65.55 5.24
C PRO A 830 -5.52 66.91 5.83
N ASN A 831 -6.48 67.59 5.19
CA ASN A 831 -7.05 68.84 5.67
C ASN A 831 -7.90 68.59 6.94
N VAL A 832 -7.28 68.66 8.13
CA VAL A 832 -8.04 68.74 9.38
C VAL A 832 -8.54 70.18 9.54
N ALA A 833 -9.76 70.44 9.10
CA ALA A 833 -10.49 71.64 9.48
C ALA A 833 -10.79 71.57 10.99
N VAL A 834 -9.94 72.19 11.81
CA VAL A 834 -10.19 72.30 13.26
C VAL A 834 -11.34 73.30 13.45
N SER A 835 -12.54 72.80 13.74
CA SER A 835 -13.62 73.55 14.40
C SER A 835 -14.02 72.80 15.67
N PRO A 836 -14.12 73.45 16.85
CA PRO A 836 -14.24 72.74 18.12
C PRO A 836 -15.70 72.51 18.49
N THR A 837 -16.24 71.33 18.23
CA THR A 837 -17.44 70.83 18.92
C THR A 837 -17.53 69.31 18.84
N ILE A 838 -17.48 68.67 20.02
CA ILE A 838 -17.78 67.25 20.29
C ILE A 838 -19.31 67.06 20.12
N PRO A 839 -19.83 65.94 19.53
CA PRO A 839 -20.14 64.76 20.33
C PRO A 839 -19.73 63.40 19.76
N GLN A 840 -19.26 62.57 20.71
CA GLN A 840 -19.31 61.11 20.80
C GLN A 840 -20.48 60.45 20.05
N ASP A 841 -20.20 59.36 19.32
CA ASP A 841 -20.75 58.06 19.71
C ASP A 841 -19.95 56.87 19.18
N VAL A 842 -20.05 55.80 19.96
CA VAL A 842 -19.21 54.60 20.00
C VAL A 842 -19.64 53.53 18.98
N SER A 843 -18.66 52.88 18.32
CA SER A 843 -18.74 51.44 18.04
C SER A 843 -17.35 50.83 17.90
N SER A 844 -17.23 49.63 18.45
CA SER A 844 -16.02 48.98 18.97
C SER A 844 -15.59 47.78 18.12
N GLY A 845 -14.29 47.49 18.13
CA GLY A 845 -13.72 46.18 17.75
C GLY A 845 -12.38 46.31 17.03
N LEU A 846 -11.27 46.63 17.72
CA LEU A 846 -10.30 45.68 18.30
C LEU A 846 -9.81 44.60 17.32
N PHE A 847 -8.71 44.88 16.61
CA PHE A 847 -7.70 43.88 16.32
C PHE A 847 -6.64 43.93 17.42
N SER A 848 -6.52 42.85 18.17
CA SER A 848 -5.35 42.56 19.00
C SER A 848 -4.95 41.10 18.78
N SER A 849 -3.75 40.76 19.26
CA SER A 849 -3.09 39.45 19.27
C SER A 849 -2.10 39.25 18.10
N MET A 850 -0.84 38.82 18.27
CA MET A 850 -0.09 38.27 19.41
C MET A 850 1.40 38.59 19.25
N SER A 851 2.06 39.01 20.33
CA SER A 851 3.53 39.00 20.46
C SER A 851 3.92 37.79 21.31
N ALA A 852 4.61 36.82 20.72
CA ALA A 852 5.21 35.70 21.44
C ALA A 852 6.60 36.10 21.97
N SER A 853 6.86 35.69 23.21
CA SER A 853 8.06 35.96 24.00
C SER A 853 9.13 34.86 23.82
N ILE A 854 10.24 35.01 24.59
CA ILE A 854 11.34 34.07 24.94
C ILE A 854 12.70 34.53 24.30
N PRO A 855 13.89 34.40 24.96
CA PRO A 855 14.47 35.41 25.86
C PRO A 855 15.97 35.72 25.58
N GLY A 856 16.50 36.76 26.24
CA GLY A 856 17.87 36.80 26.79
C GLY A 856 19.09 36.67 25.86
N GLY A 857 19.86 37.76 25.74
CA GLY A 857 21.24 37.71 25.22
C GLY A 857 21.85 39.10 25.02
N SER A 858 22.32 39.70 26.11
CA SER A 858 23.07 40.96 26.15
C SER A 858 24.44 40.88 25.44
N LEU A 859 24.84 41.93 24.70
CA LEU A 859 26.10 42.68 24.89
C LEU A 859 26.21 43.88 23.91
N PRO A 860 27.02 44.92 24.21
CA PRO A 860 26.87 46.29 23.69
C PRO A 860 28.06 46.80 22.82
N SER A 861 27.84 47.87 22.06
CA SER A 861 28.90 48.79 21.58
C SER A 861 28.30 50.15 21.19
N ARG A 862 28.31 51.17 22.05
CA ARG A 862 29.28 52.29 22.09
C ARG A 862 29.78 52.78 20.73
N ILE A 863 29.43 54.03 20.40
CA ILE A 863 30.25 55.21 19.97
C ILE A 863 29.21 56.36 19.87
N ASN A 864 29.15 57.41 20.70
CA ASN A 864 30.08 58.46 21.15
C ASN A 864 30.27 59.62 20.14
N SER A 865 29.53 60.72 20.35
CA SER A 865 29.93 62.15 20.29
C SER A 865 28.65 63.00 20.39
N SER A 866 28.34 63.82 21.42
CA SER A 866 29.07 64.91 22.10
C SER A 866 29.36 66.07 21.13
N PHE A 867 29.01 67.34 21.35
CA PHE A 867 28.92 68.17 22.56
C PHE A 867 28.26 69.54 22.23
N ARG A 868 27.66 70.17 23.27
CA ARG A 868 27.69 71.63 23.63
C ARG A 868 26.94 72.62 22.69
N SER A 869 26.32 73.72 23.14
CA SER A 869 26.07 74.30 24.47
C SER A 869 25.19 75.56 24.35
N SER A 870 24.15 75.64 25.19
CA SER A 870 23.64 76.79 25.98
C SER A 870 23.57 78.26 25.48
N ASN A 871 22.40 78.85 25.82
CA ASN A 871 22.05 80.24 26.21
C ASN A 871 21.75 81.24 25.06
N SER A 872 20.55 81.83 24.94
CA SER A 872 19.96 82.77 25.91
C SER A 872 18.64 83.36 25.37
N GLY A 873 17.75 83.78 26.29
CA GLY A 873 16.94 85.00 26.15
C GLY A 873 15.73 85.02 25.21
N GLN A 874 14.54 84.97 25.80
CA GLN A 874 13.23 85.06 25.15
C GLN A 874 12.97 86.39 24.41
N SER A 875 12.30 86.30 23.25
CA SER A 875 11.00 86.94 22.91
C SER A 875 10.91 87.37 21.44
N SER A 876 10.26 86.54 20.61
CA SER A 876 9.52 87.00 19.42
C SER A 876 8.68 85.86 18.87
N LEU A 877 7.41 86.16 18.61
CA LEU A 877 6.37 85.31 18.05
C LEU A 877 6.66 84.99 16.56
N ALA A 878 7.70 84.21 16.31
CA ALA A 878 8.04 83.65 15.00
C ALA A 878 8.73 82.29 15.20
N GLY A 879 7.94 81.28 15.60
CA GLY A 879 8.46 79.95 15.93
C GLY A 879 7.34 78.92 16.11
N GLY A 880 6.31 79.01 15.27
CA GLY A 880 5.11 78.16 15.36
C GLY A 880 4.83 77.34 14.11
N LEU A 881 5.82 77.11 13.24
CA LEU A 881 5.63 76.34 11.99
C LEU A 881 6.61 75.18 11.79
N ALA A 882 7.63 75.00 12.65
CA ALA A 882 8.60 73.91 12.52
C ALA A 882 8.28 72.66 13.37
N ALA A 883 7.20 72.66 14.17
CA ALA A 883 6.85 71.57 15.09
C ALA A 883 5.60 70.77 14.70
N LEU A 884 5.07 70.95 13.47
CA LEU A 884 3.96 70.15 12.94
C LEU A 884 4.39 69.13 11.85
N PHE A 885 5.67 69.11 11.46
CA PHE A 885 6.21 68.14 10.50
C PHE A 885 6.81 66.89 11.18
N HIS A 886 6.04 66.25 12.06
CA HIS A 886 6.36 64.93 12.62
C HIS A 886 5.21 63.92 12.45
N GLN A 887 4.57 63.95 11.28
CA GLN A 887 4.08 62.73 10.64
C GLN A 887 4.86 62.60 9.33
N HIS A 888 6.03 61.95 9.38
CA HIS A 888 6.68 61.54 8.15
C HIS A 888 5.73 60.60 7.40
N PRO A 889 5.45 60.82 6.10
CA PRO A 889 4.99 59.73 5.25
C PRO A 889 6.14 58.72 5.20
N GLY A 890 6.11 57.76 6.12
CA GLY A 890 7.15 56.74 6.24
C GLY A 890 7.26 55.94 4.94
N THR A 891 8.45 55.41 4.69
CA THR A 891 8.64 54.41 3.64
C THR A 891 7.63 53.28 3.84
N SER A 892 6.86 52.96 2.81
CA SER A 892 5.87 51.88 2.88
C SER A 892 6.35 50.72 2.02
N VAL A 893 6.34 49.51 2.58
CA VAL A 893 6.72 48.30 1.85
C VAL A 893 5.45 47.61 1.43
N VAL A 894 5.27 47.46 0.12
CA VAL A 894 4.17 46.72 -0.48
C VAL A 894 4.69 45.36 -0.92
N GLU A 895 4.01 44.32 -0.46
CA GLU A 895 4.28 42.93 -0.87
C GLU A 895 3.18 42.45 -1.81
N GLY A 896 3.58 41.85 -2.92
CA GLY A 896 2.69 41.24 -3.89
C GLY A 896 3.19 39.87 -4.31
N GLN A 897 2.29 38.92 -4.51
CA GLN A 897 2.61 37.57 -4.98
C GLN A 897 1.93 37.35 -6.34
N LEU A 898 2.74 37.27 -7.39
CA LEU A 898 2.28 36.96 -8.73
C LEU A 898 2.15 35.44 -8.87
N LYS A 899 0.93 34.94 -8.85
CA LYS A 899 0.59 33.53 -8.99
C LYS A 899 0.41 33.19 -10.47
N LEU A 900 1.16 32.19 -10.92
CA LEU A 900 1.21 31.71 -12.29
C LEU A 900 0.61 30.31 -12.34
N ARG A 901 -0.55 30.16 -12.97
CA ARG A 901 -1.21 28.86 -13.19
C ARG A 901 -1.03 28.42 -14.63
N TYR A 902 -0.67 27.16 -14.84
CA TYR A 902 -0.34 26.67 -16.18
C TYR A 902 -0.69 25.20 -16.41
N SER A 903 -1.10 24.86 -17.63
CA SER A 903 -1.43 23.49 -18.07
C SER A 903 -1.30 23.32 -19.60
N GLY A 904 -1.42 22.09 -20.09
CA GLY A 904 -1.45 21.78 -21.51
C GLY A 904 -1.71 20.30 -21.82
N ALA A 905 -2.06 20.02 -23.08
CA ALA A 905 -2.31 18.70 -23.65
C ALA A 905 -3.28 17.83 -22.82
N ASP A 906 -2.92 16.57 -22.52
CA ASP A 906 -3.77 15.66 -21.74
C ASP A 906 -4.02 16.16 -20.31
N GLY A 907 -3.17 17.05 -19.79
CA GLY A 907 -3.34 17.66 -18.48
C GLY A 907 -4.55 18.60 -18.41
N ILE A 908 -4.75 19.43 -19.44
CA ILE A 908 -5.90 20.32 -19.52
C ILE A 908 -7.19 19.54 -19.79
N ALA A 909 -7.14 18.50 -20.62
CA ALA A 909 -8.30 17.63 -20.89
C ALA A 909 -8.79 16.87 -19.64
N ALA A 910 -7.90 16.65 -18.67
CA ALA A 910 -8.20 16.01 -17.40
C ALA A 910 -8.43 17.01 -16.24
N ASP A 911 -8.58 18.30 -16.53
CA ASP A 911 -8.79 19.39 -15.57
C ASP A 911 -7.67 19.53 -14.51
N TYR A 912 -6.40 19.28 -14.86
CA TYR A 912 -5.26 19.47 -13.96
C TYR A 912 -4.37 20.63 -14.42
N CYS A 913 -3.87 21.43 -13.49
CA CYS A 913 -2.88 22.49 -13.73
C CYS A 913 -1.81 22.50 -12.64
N ARG A 914 -0.70 23.20 -12.91
CA ARG A 914 0.31 23.56 -11.91
C ARG A 914 0.17 25.02 -11.52
N SER A 915 0.70 25.36 -10.36
CA SER A 915 0.76 26.73 -9.87
C SER A 915 2.13 26.97 -9.26
N CYS A 916 2.78 28.05 -9.67
CA CYS A 916 3.96 28.59 -8.99
C CYS A 916 3.76 30.08 -8.75
N SER A 917 4.59 30.67 -7.89
CA SER A 917 4.45 32.07 -7.52
C SER A 917 5.78 32.82 -7.59
N VAL A 918 5.72 34.08 -7.99
CA VAL A 918 6.84 35.03 -7.94
C VAL A 918 6.53 36.07 -6.88
N PHE A 919 7.45 36.25 -5.93
CA PHE A 919 7.26 37.19 -4.82
C PHE A 919 7.87 38.56 -5.16
N PHE A 920 7.08 39.62 -5.03
CA PHE A 920 7.47 41.01 -5.28
C PHE A 920 7.50 41.81 -3.98
N MET A 921 8.61 42.51 -3.75
CA MET A 921 8.76 43.47 -2.67
C MET A 921 9.03 44.86 -3.25
N LEU A 922 8.08 45.76 -3.08
CA LEU A 922 8.14 47.12 -3.58
C LEU A 922 8.28 48.11 -2.41
N GLU A 923 9.44 48.74 -2.28
CA GLU A 923 9.67 49.80 -1.30
C GLU A 923 9.26 51.16 -1.89
N MET A 924 8.23 51.78 -1.33
CA MET A 924 7.72 53.07 -1.76
C MET A 924 8.34 54.20 -0.94
N LEU A 925 9.08 55.07 -1.62
CA LEU A 925 9.80 56.20 -1.04
C LEU A 925 9.03 57.52 -1.27
N PRO A 926 8.99 58.44 -0.29
CA PRO A 926 8.35 59.74 -0.49
C PRO A 926 9.08 60.59 -1.55
N SER A 927 8.31 61.21 -2.45
CA SER A 927 8.82 62.12 -3.50
C SER A 927 8.46 63.58 -3.21
N LEU A 928 7.33 64.06 -3.71
CA LEU A 928 6.77 65.38 -3.44
C LEU A 928 5.49 65.26 -2.63
N HIS A 929 5.12 66.34 -1.94
CA HIS A 929 3.87 66.39 -1.18
C HIS A 929 3.27 67.80 -1.26
N VAL A 930 1.97 67.86 -1.54
CA VAL A 930 1.20 69.11 -1.57
C VAL A 930 0.68 69.37 -0.16
N THR A 931 1.23 70.41 0.48
CA THR A 931 0.94 70.74 1.87
C THR A 931 -0.30 71.59 2.03
N ASN A 932 -0.60 72.45 1.06
CA ASN A 932 -1.74 73.35 1.10
C ASN A 932 -2.14 73.80 -0.32
N TRP A 933 -3.38 74.26 -0.50
CA TRP A 933 -3.87 74.77 -1.78
C TRP A 933 -4.91 75.88 -1.62
N ASP A 934 -4.91 76.82 -2.56
CA ASP A 934 -5.86 77.93 -2.61
C ASP A 934 -6.31 78.21 -4.05
N VAL A 935 -7.47 78.87 -4.21
CA VAL A 935 -8.02 79.24 -5.51
C VAL A 935 -8.17 80.75 -5.58
N LEU A 936 -7.45 81.37 -6.51
CA LEU A 936 -7.49 82.81 -6.75
C LEU A 936 -8.14 83.12 -8.11
N PRO A 937 -8.88 84.24 -8.25
CA PRO A 937 -9.41 84.66 -9.55
C PRO A 937 -8.26 85.02 -10.51
N ALA A 938 -8.37 84.62 -11.78
CA ALA A 938 -7.42 85.00 -12.83
C ALA A 938 -7.81 86.32 -13.50
N GLU A 939 -6.91 86.86 -14.31
CA GLU A 939 -7.15 88.05 -15.15
C GLU A 939 -8.18 87.79 -16.25
N VAL A 940 -8.33 86.51 -16.65
CA VAL A 940 -9.29 86.06 -17.66
C VAL A 940 -10.47 85.40 -16.97
N ASN A 941 -11.69 85.84 -17.29
CA ASN A 941 -12.92 85.35 -16.65
C ASN A 941 -13.19 83.85 -16.85
N SER A 942 -12.58 83.22 -17.86
CA SER A 942 -12.67 81.77 -18.10
C SER A 942 -11.68 80.94 -17.27
N GLN A 943 -10.77 81.58 -16.53
CA GLN A 943 -9.69 80.91 -15.78
C GLN A 943 -9.68 81.30 -14.30
N PHE A 944 -8.96 80.50 -13.52
CA PHE A 944 -8.56 80.80 -12.15
C PHE A 944 -7.13 80.31 -11.91
N TYR A 945 -6.46 80.83 -10.89
CA TYR A 945 -5.16 80.33 -10.45
C TYR A 945 -5.35 79.35 -9.28
N LEU A 946 -5.02 78.08 -9.51
CA LEU A 946 -4.85 77.09 -8.45
C LEU A 946 -3.44 77.25 -7.87
N VAL A 947 -3.34 77.74 -6.64
CA VAL A 947 -2.06 77.96 -5.97
C VAL A 947 -1.76 76.78 -5.07
N LEU A 948 -0.68 76.06 -5.35
CA LEU A 948 -0.26 74.87 -4.60
C LEU A 948 1.04 75.14 -3.83
N ASP A 949 1.06 74.76 -2.56
CA ASP A 949 2.27 74.70 -1.75
C ASP A 949 2.83 73.27 -1.85
N ILE A 950 4.00 73.12 -2.48
CA ILE A 950 4.61 71.82 -2.81
C ILE A 950 5.95 71.69 -2.08
N ALA A 951 6.10 70.63 -1.30
CA ALA A 951 7.32 70.27 -0.61
C ALA A 951 8.04 69.10 -1.30
N ASN A 952 9.34 69.25 -1.52
CA ASN A 952 10.22 68.16 -1.96
C ASN A 952 10.67 67.37 -0.72
N LEU A 953 10.15 66.15 -0.55
CA LEU A 953 10.48 65.30 0.60
C LEU A 953 11.76 64.48 0.40
N THR A 954 12.42 64.63 -0.75
CA THR A 954 13.69 63.97 -1.06
C THR A 954 14.88 64.83 -0.60
N ASN A 955 16.06 64.21 -0.49
CA ASN A 955 17.32 64.92 -0.22
C ASN A 955 17.99 65.44 -1.51
N GLN A 956 17.31 65.35 -2.65
CA GLN A 956 17.86 65.68 -3.96
C GLN A 956 17.13 66.87 -4.57
N GLU A 957 17.80 67.56 -5.48
CA GLU A 957 17.18 68.60 -6.29
C GLU A 957 16.14 68.01 -7.24
N MET A 958 14.93 68.58 -7.22
CA MET A 958 13.78 68.14 -7.99
C MET A 958 13.37 69.21 -9.00
N GLU A 959 13.29 68.85 -10.27
CA GLU A 959 12.65 69.65 -11.31
C GLU A 959 11.15 69.31 -11.35
N LEU A 960 10.30 70.31 -11.07
CA LEU A 960 8.85 70.21 -11.12
C LEU A 960 8.32 70.92 -12.37
N GLN A 961 7.68 70.17 -13.26
CA GLN A 961 6.87 70.67 -14.36
C GLN A 961 5.40 70.74 -13.92
N TYR A 962 4.85 71.95 -13.82
CA TYR A 962 3.48 72.19 -13.35
C TYR A 962 2.56 72.79 -14.42
N THR A 963 3.12 73.19 -15.58
CA THR A 963 2.37 73.52 -16.81
C THR A 963 3.18 73.03 -18.02
N PRO A 964 2.57 72.87 -19.21
CA PRO A 964 3.31 72.43 -20.41
C PRO A 964 4.53 73.28 -20.78
N SER A 965 4.53 74.56 -20.39
CA SER A 965 5.57 75.53 -20.75
C SER A 965 6.43 76.02 -19.57
N LYS A 966 6.15 75.61 -18.32
CA LYS A 966 6.90 76.06 -17.14
C LYS A 966 7.40 74.91 -16.28
N THR A 967 8.68 74.98 -15.92
CA THR A 967 9.36 74.12 -14.95
C THR A 967 9.97 74.97 -13.84
N MET A 968 10.23 74.36 -12.68
CA MET A 968 10.87 74.99 -11.53
C MET A 968 11.74 73.98 -10.79
N LEU A 969 12.87 74.43 -10.26
CA LEU A 969 13.76 73.61 -9.42
C LEU A 969 13.45 73.83 -7.94
N ILE A 970 13.40 72.75 -7.17
CA ILE A 970 13.15 72.73 -5.73
C ILE A 970 14.29 71.94 -5.08
N GLU A 971 15.05 72.57 -4.18
CA GLU A 971 16.11 71.89 -3.43
C GLU A 971 15.53 70.82 -2.47
N GLY A 972 16.39 69.91 -2.01
CA GLY A 972 15.95 68.83 -1.13
C GLY A 972 15.43 69.36 0.21
N GLN A 973 14.30 68.81 0.68
CA GLN A 973 13.60 69.22 1.91
C GLN A 973 13.07 70.67 1.91
N GLU A 974 13.03 71.33 0.75
CA GLU A 974 12.45 72.67 0.62
C GLU A 974 11.01 72.63 0.09
N SER A 975 10.30 73.75 0.26
CA SER A 975 8.94 73.94 -0.23
C SER A 975 8.82 75.18 -1.10
N CYS A 976 7.94 75.12 -2.08
CA CYS A 976 7.69 76.19 -3.03
C CYS A 976 6.18 76.42 -3.19
N ARG A 977 5.81 77.58 -3.72
CA ARG A 977 4.41 77.94 -4.00
C ARG A 977 4.24 78.23 -5.48
N VAL A 978 3.40 77.46 -6.17
CA VAL A 978 3.18 77.59 -7.62
C VAL A 978 1.74 77.96 -7.96
N PRO A 979 1.50 79.06 -8.70
CA PRO A 979 0.20 79.38 -9.25
C PRO A 979 0.03 78.70 -10.62
N ILE A 980 -0.97 77.82 -10.73
CA ILE A 980 -1.30 77.08 -11.94
C ILE A 980 -2.57 77.68 -12.55
N PRO A 981 -2.54 78.22 -13.78
CA PRO A 981 -3.75 78.66 -14.46
C PRO A 981 -4.57 77.44 -14.87
N VAL A 982 -5.84 77.41 -14.46
CA VAL A 982 -6.78 76.32 -14.75
C VAL A 982 -8.06 76.93 -15.31
N ASP A 983 -8.63 76.30 -16.34
CA ASP A 983 -9.93 76.70 -16.87
C ASP A 983 -11.04 76.38 -15.87
N ARG A 984 -12.02 77.28 -15.76
CA ARG A 984 -13.18 77.08 -14.91
C ARG A 984 -14.00 75.88 -15.38
N CYS A 985 -14.61 75.19 -14.44
CA CYS A 985 -15.47 74.04 -14.71
C CYS A 985 -16.63 74.46 -15.63
N PRO A 986 -16.74 73.86 -16.84
CA PRO A 986 -17.72 74.26 -17.83
C PRO A 986 -19.13 73.93 -17.35
N LEU A 987 -20.10 74.76 -17.75
CA LEU A 987 -21.51 74.57 -17.41
C LEU A 987 -22.06 73.20 -17.84
N SER A 988 -21.52 72.59 -18.91
CA SER A 988 -21.92 71.26 -19.39
C SER A 988 -21.65 70.12 -18.39
N LYS A 989 -20.56 70.19 -17.61
CA LYS A 989 -20.26 69.24 -16.53
C LYS A 989 -21.07 69.51 -15.25
N LEU A 990 -21.71 70.69 -15.20
CA LEU A 990 -22.53 71.17 -14.08
C LEU A 990 -24.04 71.14 -14.41
N CYS A 991 -24.43 70.67 -15.60
CA CYS A 991 -25.83 70.65 -16.07
C CYS A 991 -26.75 69.83 -15.15
N ASP A 992 -26.25 68.76 -14.55
CA ASP A 992 -27.01 67.89 -13.65
C ASP A 992 -27.44 68.62 -12.37
N LEU A 993 -26.68 69.64 -11.91
CA LEU A 993 -27.01 70.44 -10.73
C LEU A 993 -28.23 71.35 -10.91
N TYR A 994 -28.48 71.78 -12.15
CA TYR A 994 -29.63 72.63 -12.49
C TYR A 994 -30.78 71.80 -13.09
N HIS A 995 -30.64 70.47 -13.20
CA HIS A 995 -31.61 69.63 -13.87
C HIS A 995 -32.84 69.29 -13.01
N GLU A 996 -32.72 69.32 -11.68
CA GLU A 996 -33.75 68.83 -10.76
C GLU A 996 -34.50 69.98 -10.05
N LEU A 997 -35.63 70.39 -10.62
CA LEU A 997 -36.71 71.07 -9.87
C LEU A 997 -38.02 70.27 -9.86
N ASP A 998 -38.10 69.14 -10.57
CA ASP A 998 -39.36 68.40 -10.74
C ASP A 998 -39.34 66.93 -10.24
N ASP A 999 -38.22 66.36 -9.77
CA ASP A 999 -38.21 64.97 -9.29
C ASP A 999 -37.59 64.77 -7.90
N ASN A 1000 -38.32 64.06 -7.03
CA ASN A 1000 -38.07 63.86 -5.59
C ASN A 1000 -37.02 62.75 -5.30
N THR A 1001 -36.09 62.47 -6.21
CA THR A 1001 -35.06 61.45 -6.02
C THR A 1001 -33.76 62.07 -5.50
N LYS A 1002 -33.49 61.89 -4.20
CA LYS A 1002 -32.24 62.30 -3.54
C LYS A 1002 -31.02 61.58 -4.15
N ASN A 1003 -30.37 62.20 -5.12
CA ASN A 1003 -28.96 61.98 -5.41
C ASN A 1003 -28.22 63.25 -4.99
N ASP A 1004 -27.47 63.18 -3.88
CA ASP A 1004 -26.61 64.28 -3.41
C ASP A 1004 -25.45 64.39 -4.41
N VAL A 1005 -25.60 65.22 -5.46
CA VAL A 1005 -24.55 65.46 -6.44
C VAL A 1005 -23.43 66.23 -5.76
N ASP A 1006 -22.36 65.53 -5.39
CA ASP A 1006 -21.21 66.12 -4.71
C ASP A 1006 -20.42 67.01 -5.68
N ILE A 1007 -20.76 68.31 -5.71
CA ILE A 1007 -20.12 69.36 -6.49
C ILE A 1007 -18.61 69.36 -6.28
N ASN A 1008 -18.15 69.04 -5.07
CA ASN A 1008 -16.74 68.98 -4.74
C ASN A 1008 -16.05 67.87 -5.54
N LYS A 1009 -16.69 66.71 -5.70
CA LYS A 1009 -16.17 65.57 -6.48
C LYS A 1009 -16.07 65.88 -7.98
N ILE A 1010 -17.04 66.62 -8.54
CA ILE A 1010 -17.02 67.03 -9.96
C ILE A 1010 -15.92 68.07 -10.21
N CYS A 1011 -15.84 69.11 -9.37
CA CYS A 1011 -14.84 70.16 -9.50
C CYS A 1011 -13.42 69.65 -9.22
N SER A 1012 -13.23 68.81 -8.20
CA SER A 1012 -11.94 68.16 -7.92
C SER A 1012 -11.51 67.25 -9.07
N GLY A 1013 -12.40 66.40 -9.59
CA GLY A 1013 -12.12 65.55 -10.75
C GLY A 1013 -11.78 66.38 -12.00
N HIS A 1014 -12.43 67.53 -12.19
CA HIS A 1014 -12.08 68.45 -13.27
C HIS A 1014 -10.69 69.08 -13.11
N ILE A 1015 -10.32 69.49 -11.89
CA ILE A 1015 -8.97 70.01 -11.58
C ILE A 1015 -7.92 68.92 -11.82
N THR A 1016 -8.16 67.69 -11.34
CA THR A 1016 -7.21 66.58 -11.53
C THR A 1016 -7.00 66.24 -13.02
N GLN A 1017 -8.01 66.41 -13.87
CA GLN A 1017 -7.87 66.22 -15.32
C GLN A 1017 -7.02 67.29 -16.01
N LEU A 1018 -7.00 68.51 -15.46
CA LEU A 1018 -6.33 69.67 -16.08
C LEU A 1018 -4.93 69.93 -15.50
N VAL A 1019 -4.67 69.48 -14.27
CA VAL A 1019 -3.41 69.72 -13.57
C VAL A 1019 -2.58 68.45 -13.52
N ASP A 1020 -1.47 68.46 -14.26
CA ASP A 1020 -0.50 67.38 -14.33
C ASP A 1020 0.84 67.84 -13.74
N LEU A 1021 1.14 67.40 -12.51
CA LEU A 1021 2.38 67.72 -11.81
C LEU A 1021 3.41 66.62 -12.09
N ARG A 1022 4.42 66.91 -12.89
CA ARG A 1022 5.50 65.96 -13.19
C ARG A 1022 6.77 66.38 -12.49
N TRP A 1023 7.37 65.44 -11.77
CA TRP A 1023 8.62 65.68 -11.06
C TRP A 1023 9.75 64.84 -11.65
N HIS A 1024 10.97 65.39 -11.61
CA HIS A 1024 12.19 64.73 -12.06
C HIS A 1024 13.31 64.97 -11.03
N LEU A 1025 13.87 63.89 -10.48
CA LEU A 1025 15.03 63.95 -9.60
C LEU A 1025 16.31 63.90 -10.42
N LEU A 1026 17.12 64.95 -10.35
CA LEU A 1026 18.32 65.09 -11.19
C LEU A 1026 19.44 64.12 -10.78
N GLY A 1027 19.49 63.72 -9.51
CA GLY A 1027 20.53 62.83 -8.97
C GLY A 1027 20.37 61.36 -9.36
N THR A 1028 19.14 60.84 -9.35
CA THR A 1028 18.85 59.43 -9.71
C THR A 1028 18.32 59.26 -11.13
N GLY A 1029 17.89 60.35 -11.78
CA GLY A 1029 17.20 60.30 -13.07
C GLY A 1029 15.73 59.85 -12.97
N SER A 1030 15.22 59.59 -11.76
CA SER A 1030 13.84 59.16 -11.52
C SER A 1030 12.84 60.23 -11.94
N ARG A 1031 11.68 59.80 -12.45
CA ARG A 1031 10.58 60.66 -12.89
C ARG A 1031 9.27 60.11 -12.37
N GLY A 1032 8.34 60.99 -12.03
CA GLY A 1032 7.00 60.57 -11.66
C GLY A 1032 5.96 61.66 -11.83
N VAL A 1033 4.71 61.27 -11.60
CA VAL A 1033 3.55 62.14 -11.69
C VAL A 1033 2.84 62.19 -10.34
N ALA A 1034 2.46 63.38 -9.90
CA ALA A 1034 1.72 63.60 -8.66
C ALA A 1034 0.30 64.10 -8.97
N PRO A 1035 -0.68 63.18 -9.09
CA PRO A 1035 -2.07 63.58 -9.32
C PRO A 1035 -2.68 64.24 -8.09
N LEU A 1036 -3.56 65.22 -8.32
CA LEU A 1036 -4.34 65.90 -7.28
C LEU A 1036 -5.66 65.18 -6.97
N ASN A 1037 -5.64 63.85 -6.97
CA ASN A 1037 -6.84 63.03 -6.74
C ASN A 1037 -7.38 63.28 -5.32
N GLY A 1038 -8.63 63.73 -5.21
CA GLY A 1038 -9.26 63.98 -3.91
C GLY A 1038 -8.98 65.35 -3.29
N ILE A 1039 -8.56 66.34 -4.09
CA ILE A 1039 -8.42 67.73 -3.63
C ILE A 1039 -9.74 68.26 -3.06
N THR A 1040 -9.72 68.77 -1.82
CA THR A 1040 -10.92 69.26 -1.15
C THR A 1040 -11.05 70.77 -1.32
N LEU A 1041 -12.16 71.23 -1.92
CA LEU A 1041 -12.41 72.65 -2.14
C LEU A 1041 -13.37 73.20 -1.09
N THR A 1042 -13.07 74.37 -0.53
CA THR A 1042 -14.02 75.11 0.33
C THR A 1042 -15.14 75.73 -0.50
N SER A 1043 -16.27 76.09 0.12
CA SER A 1043 -17.39 76.75 -0.59
C SER A 1043 -16.95 77.99 -1.37
N ARG A 1044 -16.05 78.80 -0.80
CA ARG A 1044 -15.50 79.98 -1.46
C ARG A 1044 -14.64 79.65 -2.68
N MET A 1045 -13.85 78.57 -2.60
CA MET A 1045 -13.03 78.11 -3.73
C MET A 1045 -13.92 77.56 -4.86
N LEU A 1046 -14.97 76.81 -4.51
CA LEU A 1046 -15.93 76.28 -5.48
C LEU A 1046 -16.63 77.38 -6.28
N ASP A 1047 -16.91 78.55 -5.69
CA ASP A 1047 -17.50 79.69 -6.42
C ASP A 1047 -16.58 80.26 -7.50
N ILE A 1048 -15.27 80.17 -7.30
CA ILE A 1048 -14.26 80.64 -8.26
C ILE A 1048 -13.99 79.57 -9.34
N VAL A 1049 -13.98 78.30 -8.96
CA VAL A 1049 -13.73 77.18 -9.89
C VAL A 1049 -14.87 77.02 -10.91
N ARG A 1050 -16.11 77.39 -10.57
CA ARG A 1050 -17.29 77.24 -11.43
C ARG A 1050 -17.43 78.42 -12.41
N MET A 1051 -17.98 78.14 -13.59
CA MET A 1051 -18.47 79.18 -14.51
C MET A 1051 -19.79 79.79 -14.02
N SER A 1052 -19.96 81.10 -14.16
CA SER A 1052 -21.22 81.79 -13.84
C SER A 1052 -22.31 81.41 -14.87
N PRO A 1053 -23.54 81.07 -14.44
CA PRO A 1053 -24.69 80.85 -15.34
C PRO A 1053 -25.35 82.15 -15.83
N LEU A 1054 -24.97 83.30 -15.26
CA LEU A 1054 -25.49 84.62 -15.61
C LEU A 1054 -24.43 85.44 -16.33
N ASP A 1055 -24.79 85.98 -17.49
CA ASP A 1055 -24.04 87.01 -18.20
C ASP A 1055 -24.51 88.40 -17.77
N TRP A 1056 -23.55 89.27 -17.48
CA TRP A 1056 -23.81 90.58 -16.89
C TRP A 1056 -23.50 91.70 -17.87
N GLU A 1057 -24.43 92.63 -18.01
CA GLU A 1057 -24.27 93.86 -18.78
C GLU A 1057 -24.61 95.06 -17.88
N VAL A 1058 -23.62 95.87 -17.54
CA VAL A 1058 -23.78 97.03 -16.64
C VAL A 1058 -23.36 98.30 -17.38
N SER A 1059 -24.20 99.33 -17.33
CA SER A 1059 -23.95 100.65 -17.91
C SER A 1059 -24.25 101.76 -16.91
N LEU A 1060 -23.43 102.81 -16.92
CA LEU A 1060 -23.58 104.03 -16.12
C LEU A 1060 -23.76 105.22 -17.07
N ASN A 1061 -24.81 106.02 -16.91
CA ASN A 1061 -25.16 107.16 -17.78
C ASN A 1061 -25.22 106.81 -19.29
N GLY A 1062 -25.56 105.57 -19.63
CA GLY A 1062 -25.66 105.08 -21.01
C GLY A 1062 -24.39 104.42 -21.56
N ASP A 1063 -23.23 104.56 -20.91
CA ASP A 1063 -21.98 103.95 -21.32
C ASP A 1063 -21.78 102.58 -20.63
N MET A 1064 -21.45 101.55 -21.41
CA MET A 1064 -21.15 100.22 -20.86
C MET A 1064 -19.84 100.25 -20.08
N VAL A 1065 -19.90 99.83 -18.81
CA VAL A 1065 -18.74 99.82 -17.91
C VAL A 1065 -17.83 98.66 -18.29
N ARG A 1066 -16.60 98.96 -18.73
CA ARG A 1066 -15.60 97.92 -18.98
C ARG A 1066 -14.96 97.49 -17.66
N THR A 1067 -14.49 96.25 -17.62
CA THR A 1067 -13.77 95.70 -16.47
C THR A 1067 -12.58 96.60 -16.10
N GLN A 1068 -12.53 97.06 -14.85
CA GLN A 1068 -11.53 97.98 -14.25
C GLN A 1068 -11.61 99.47 -14.64
N GLU A 1069 -12.69 99.92 -15.30
CA GLU A 1069 -12.86 101.34 -15.61
C GLU A 1069 -13.35 102.13 -14.37
N GLU A 1070 -12.61 103.18 -14.00
CA GLU A 1070 -12.96 104.06 -12.87
C GLU A 1070 -13.93 105.14 -13.34
N VAL A 1071 -15.11 105.22 -12.72
CA VAL A 1071 -16.15 106.18 -13.10
C VAL A 1071 -16.05 107.39 -12.18
N SER A 1072 -15.92 108.60 -12.73
CA SER A 1072 -15.88 109.83 -11.93
C SER A 1072 -17.15 110.68 -12.08
N CYS A 1073 -17.59 111.31 -10.99
CA CYS A 1073 -18.72 112.26 -10.98
C CYS A 1073 -18.52 113.35 -9.90
N GLU A 1074 -19.23 114.49 -9.98
CA GLU A 1074 -19.19 115.51 -8.92
C GLU A 1074 -20.22 115.22 -7.82
N ALA A 1075 -19.95 115.65 -6.58
CA ALA A 1075 -20.92 115.57 -5.50
C ALA A 1075 -22.20 116.36 -5.85
N GLY A 1076 -23.34 115.66 -5.85
CA GLY A 1076 -24.64 116.19 -6.28
C GLY A 1076 -25.10 115.74 -7.67
N ASP A 1077 -24.21 115.14 -8.47
CA ASP A 1077 -24.58 114.57 -9.77
C ASP A 1077 -25.45 113.31 -9.61
N CYS A 1078 -26.38 113.15 -10.56
CA CYS A 1078 -27.24 111.99 -10.64
C CYS A 1078 -26.67 110.98 -11.63
N LEU A 1079 -26.15 109.86 -11.11
CA LEU A 1079 -25.67 108.73 -11.89
C LEU A 1079 -26.81 107.76 -12.18
N GLU A 1080 -27.12 107.54 -13.46
CA GLU A 1080 -28.08 106.54 -13.91
C GLU A 1080 -27.38 105.18 -14.03
N LEU A 1081 -27.70 104.25 -13.12
CA LEU A 1081 -27.20 102.88 -13.15
C LEU A 1081 -28.23 101.98 -13.81
N LYS A 1082 -27.82 101.35 -14.92
CA LYS A 1082 -28.61 100.32 -15.59
C LYS A 1082 -27.81 99.02 -15.62
N MET A 1083 -28.37 97.99 -15.02
CA MET A 1083 -27.79 96.66 -15.00
C MET A 1083 -28.75 95.67 -15.65
N SER A 1084 -28.21 94.71 -16.37
CA SER A 1084 -28.98 93.67 -17.00
C SER A 1084 -28.28 92.33 -16.91
N ILE A 1085 -29.07 91.30 -16.64
CA ILE A 1085 -28.60 89.92 -16.54
C ILE A 1085 -29.26 89.08 -17.62
N VAL A 1086 -28.47 88.27 -18.31
CA VAL A 1086 -28.91 87.29 -19.29
C VAL A 1086 -28.69 85.90 -18.72
N ASN A 1087 -29.70 85.04 -18.81
CA ASN A 1087 -29.60 83.65 -18.39
C ASN A 1087 -28.94 82.81 -19.50
N SER A 1088 -27.73 82.31 -19.26
CA SER A 1088 -26.96 81.53 -20.25
C SER A 1088 -27.21 80.02 -20.12
N LEU A 1089 -28.17 79.62 -19.28
CA LEU A 1089 -28.65 78.24 -19.13
C LEU A 1089 -29.83 77.96 -20.07
N GLU A 1090 -30.04 76.67 -20.38
CA GLU A 1090 -31.22 76.18 -21.10
C GLU A 1090 -32.49 76.07 -20.24
N LYS A 1091 -32.44 76.42 -18.94
CA LYS A 1091 -33.56 76.34 -17.99
C LYS A 1091 -33.90 77.67 -17.31
N THR A 1092 -35.15 77.82 -16.88
CA THR A 1092 -35.66 79.02 -16.18
C THR A 1092 -35.06 79.15 -14.78
N LEU A 1093 -34.43 80.28 -14.47
CA LEU A 1093 -34.03 80.61 -13.09
C LEU A 1093 -35.21 81.26 -12.35
N ARG A 1094 -35.46 80.88 -11.09
CA ARG A 1094 -36.61 81.38 -10.32
C ARG A 1094 -36.16 82.09 -9.03
N GLN A 1095 -36.96 83.05 -8.58
CA GLN A 1095 -36.78 83.79 -7.32
C GLN A 1095 -35.41 84.47 -7.17
N LEU A 1096 -34.87 85.01 -8.27
CA LEU A 1096 -33.61 85.73 -8.25
C LEU A 1096 -33.79 87.10 -7.57
N THR A 1097 -32.87 87.47 -6.69
CA THR A 1097 -32.81 88.82 -6.11
C THR A 1097 -31.57 89.52 -6.61
N LEU A 1098 -31.76 90.42 -7.57
CA LEU A 1098 -30.72 91.31 -8.06
C LEU A 1098 -30.61 92.50 -7.09
N SER A 1099 -29.41 92.79 -6.62
CA SER A 1099 -29.17 93.86 -5.67
C SER A 1099 -27.87 94.58 -5.94
N VAL A 1100 -27.86 95.87 -5.65
CA VAL A 1100 -26.67 96.71 -5.70
C VAL A 1100 -26.40 97.29 -4.33
N GLN A 1101 -25.15 97.17 -3.90
CA GLN A 1101 -24.68 97.69 -2.64
C GLN A 1101 -23.51 98.63 -2.88
N PHE A 1102 -23.64 99.84 -2.35
CA PHE A 1102 -22.59 100.83 -2.34
C PHE A 1102 -21.88 100.80 -0.99
N TYR A 1103 -20.57 100.97 -1.01
CA TYR A 1103 -19.78 101.16 0.19
C TYR A 1103 -18.61 102.08 -0.13
N GLN A 1104 -18.09 102.75 0.90
CA GLN A 1104 -16.92 103.58 0.74
C GLN A 1104 -15.67 102.79 1.12
N ASP A 1105 -14.66 102.84 0.27
CA ASP A 1105 -13.35 102.26 0.55
C ASP A 1105 -12.38 103.40 0.92
N TYR A 1106 -11.73 103.27 2.07
CA TYR A 1106 -10.74 104.26 2.54
C TYR A 1106 -9.30 103.84 2.23
N GLU A 1107 -9.10 102.74 1.49
CA GLU A 1107 -7.79 102.18 1.10
C GLU A 1107 -6.83 101.85 2.27
N ASN A 1108 -7.34 101.85 3.51
CA ASN A 1108 -6.62 101.52 4.74
C ASN A 1108 -7.09 100.20 5.39
N GLY A 1109 -7.85 99.39 4.64
CA GLY A 1109 -8.46 98.15 5.11
C GLY A 1109 -9.79 98.32 5.86
N SER A 1110 -10.27 99.55 6.05
CA SER A 1110 -11.58 99.83 6.65
C SER A 1110 -12.63 100.14 5.57
N LEU A 1111 -13.69 99.32 5.50
CA LEU A 1111 -14.81 99.50 4.58
C LEU A 1111 -16.01 100.09 5.31
N ASN A 1112 -16.61 101.17 4.79
CA ASN A 1112 -17.80 101.78 5.38
C ASN A 1112 -19.05 101.48 4.55
N TYR A 1113 -19.96 100.72 5.15
CA TYR A 1113 -21.25 100.34 4.55
C TYR A 1113 -22.42 101.22 5.01
N ARG A 1114 -22.21 102.18 5.92
CA ARG A 1114 -23.27 103.10 6.39
C ARG A 1114 -23.36 104.29 5.44
N MET A 1115 -24.21 104.15 4.43
CA MET A 1115 -24.32 105.12 3.33
C MET A 1115 -25.49 106.09 3.46
N ASP A 1116 -26.35 105.92 4.48
CA ASP A 1116 -27.64 106.63 4.64
C ASP A 1116 -27.51 108.16 4.67
N THR A 1117 -26.36 108.69 5.07
CA THR A 1117 -26.08 110.14 5.12
C THR A 1117 -25.15 110.63 4.00
N ARG A 1118 -24.65 109.74 3.14
CA ARG A 1118 -23.59 110.03 2.13
C ARG A 1118 -24.06 109.90 0.70
N LEU A 1119 -25.09 109.09 0.44
CA LEU A 1119 -25.73 108.99 -0.87
C LEU A 1119 -27.24 108.87 -0.71
N ALA A 1120 -27.98 109.25 -1.75
CA ALA A 1120 -29.38 108.91 -1.91
C ALA A 1120 -29.55 108.09 -3.20
N VAL A 1121 -30.41 107.09 -3.14
CA VAL A 1121 -30.82 106.32 -4.32
C VAL A 1121 -32.26 106.68 -4.66
N ALA A 1122 -32.48 107.14 -5.88
CA ALA A 1122 -33.79 107.29 -6.47
C ALA A 1122 -34.14 106.01 -7.26
N GLY A 1123 -35.01 105.19 -6.68
CA GLY A 1123 -35.36 103.86 -7.18
C GLY A 1123 -35.14 102.78 -6.12
N SER A 1124 -35.31 101.52 -6.51
CA SER A 1124 -34.97 100.39 -5.64
C SER A 1124 -33.53 99.97 -5.88
N THR A 1125 -32.77 99.69 -4.81
CA THR A 1125 -31.44 99.04 -4.91
C THR A 1125 -31.55 97.52 -5.02
N LYS A 1126 -32.78 96.98 -4.91
CA LYS A 1126 -33.08 95.55 -4.99
C LYS A 1126 -34.25 95.30 -5.93
N LYS A 1127 -34.09 94.37 -6.87
CA LYS A 1127 -35.14 93.87 -7.75
C LYS A 1127 -35.28 92.36 -7.57
N ILE A 1128 -36.48 91.94 -7.17
CA ILE A 1128 -36.85 90.53 -7.11
C ILE A 1128 -37.41 90.14 -8.47
N LEU A 1129 -36.81 89.12 -9.10
CA LEU A 1129 -37.21 88.52 -10.35
C LEU A 1129 -37.83 87.16 -10.03
N SER A 1130 -39.14 87.02 -10.26
CA SER A 1130 -39.86 85.77 -10.01
C SER A 1130 -39.36 84.65 -10.92
N VAL A 1131 -39.12 84.94 -12.20
CA VAL A 1131 -38.62 84.01 -13.22
C VAL A 1131 -37.73 84.76 -14.23
N LEU A 1132 -36.64 84.13 -14.65
CA LEU A 1132 -35.78 84.52 -15.77
C LEU A 1132 -35.66 83.34 -16.73
N GLU A 1133 -36.33 83.43 -17.88
CA GLU A 1133 -36.36 82.39 -18.91
C GLU A 1133 -34.97 82.15 -19.53
N PRO A 1134 -34.70 80.97 -20.11
CA PRO A 1134 -33.47 80.68 -20.85
C PRO A 1134 -33.18 81.76 -21.89
N HIS A 1135 -31.93 82.22 -21.97
CA HIS A 1135 -31.47 83.24 -22.92
C HIS A 1135 -32.23 84.57 -22.86
N SER A 1136 -33.06 84.78 -21.83
CA SER A 1136 -33.82 86.00 -21.64
C SER A 1136 -33.05 87.00 -20.80
N LYS A 1137 -33.33 88.29 -21.04
CA LYS A 1137 -32.65 89.42 -20.41
C LYS A 1137 -33.58 90.11 -19.41
N ALA A 1138 -33.13 90.28 -18.17
CA ALA A 1138 -33.80 91.11 -17.17
C ALA A 1138 -33.01 92.39 -16.91
N ASN A 1139 -33.68 93.54 -16.96
CA ASN A 1139 -33.08 94.86 -16.74
C ASN A 1139 -33.51 95.43 -15.38
N HIS A 1140 -32.63 96.14 -14.70
CA HIS A 1140 -32.90 96.93 -13.51
C HIS A 1140 -32.17 98.27 -13.59
N GLU A 1141 -32.90 99.34 -13.30
CA GLU A 1141 -32.37 100.70 -13.32
C GLU A 1141 -32.64 101.39 -11.98
N CYS A 1142 -31.64 102.13 -11.49
CA CYS A 1142 -31.77 103.00 -10.33
C CYS A 1142 -30.79 104.17 -10.47
N ASN A 1143 -31.15 105.31 -9.90
CA ASN A 1143 -30.33 106.51 -9.97
C ASN A 1143 -29.68 106.76 -8.61
N VAL A 1144 -28.41 107.14 -8.59
CA VAL A 1144 -27.67 107.37 -7.36
C VAL A 1144 -27.07 108.76 -7.37
N ILE A 1145 -27.26 109.48 -6.27
CA ILE A 1145 -26.70 110.81 -6.04
C ILE A 1145 -25.80 110.73 -4.82
N PHE A 1146 -24.56 111.14 -4.96
CA PHE A 1146 -23.58 111.18 -3.86
C PHE A 1146 -23.53 112.59 -3.26
N PHE A 1147 -23.67 112.71 -1.94
CA PHE A 1147 -23.66 114.00 -1.23
C PHE A 1147 -22.28 114.38 -0.68
N THR A 1148 -21.35 113.42 -0.62
CA THR A 1148 -20.01 113.64 -0.07
C THR A 1148 -18.94 113.10 -1.02
N PRO A 1149 -17.85 113.85 -1.25
CA PRO A 1149 -16.74 113.39 -2.08
C PRO A 1149 -15.99 112.21 -1.43
N GLY A 1150 -15.38 111.37 -2.26
CA GLY A 1150 -14.59 110.20 -1.86
C GLY A 1150 -14.65 109.02 -2.84
N GLN A 1151 -13.89 107.97 -2.54
CA GLN A 1151 -13.87 106.72 -3.31
C GLN A 1151 -14.96 105.75 -2.85
N TYR A 1152 -15.90 105.48 -3.73
CA TYR A 1152 -16.97 104.52 -3.50
C TYR A 1152 -16.77 103.28 -4.37
N LYS A 1153 -17.23 102.14 -3.87
CA LYS A 1153 -17.30 100.90 -4.62
C LYS A 1153 -18.74 100.45 -4.72
N MET A 1154 -19.07 99.90 -5.88
CA MET A 1154 -20.36 99.36 -6.20
C MET A 1154 -20.24 97.85 -6.41
N ASP A 1155 -20.88 97.09 -5.52
CA ASP A 1155 -21.03 95.65 -5.62
C ASP A 1155 -22.40 95.32 -6.20
N ILE A 1156 -22.41 94.58 -7.31
CA ILE A 1156 -23.62 94.14 -7.99
C ILE A 1156 -23.68 92.63 -7.82
N GLN A 1157 -24.75 92.15 -7.17
CA GLN A 1157 -24.91 90.75 -6.86
C GLN A 1157 -26.33 90.27 -7.15
N CYS A 1158 -26.44 89.04 -7.62
CA CYS A 1158 -27.70 88.34 -7.83
C CYS A 1158 -27.68 87.10 -6.94
N CYS A 1159 -28.64 87.03 -6.03
CA CYS A 1159 -28.79 85.89 -5.12
C CYS A 1159 -29.96 85.02 -5.59
N ALA A 1160 -29.76 83.71 -5.67
CA ALA A 1160 -30.86 82.76 -5.66
C ALA A 1160 -31.02 82.19 -4.24
N PRO A 1161 -32.25 81.99 -3.74
CA PRO A 1161 -32.45 81.18 -2.55
C PRO A 1161 -32.03 79.74 -2.86
N ASP A 1162 -31.19 79.15 -1.99
CA ASP A 1162 -30.97 77.70 -2.05
C ASP A 1162 -32.33 77.04 -1.77
N SER A 1163 -32.74 76.12 -2.65
CA SER A 1163 -34.00 75.35 -2.55
C SER A 1163 -34.03 74.37 -1.36
N GLN A 1164 -33.24 74.63 -0.32
CA GLN A 1164 -33.17 73.88 0.93
C GLN A 1164 -33.15 74.82 2.15
N SER A 1165 -34.28 75.46 2.47
CA SER A 1165 -34.53 75.85 3.86
C SER A 1165 -36.03 75.79 4.19
N VAL A 1166 -36.50 74.58 4.49
CA VAL A 1166 -37.71 74.43 5.31
C VAL A 1166 -37.41 75.04 6.68
N ALA A 1167 -38.27 75.94 7.11
CA ALA A 1167 -38.15 76.76 8.30
C ALA A 1167 -37.67 76.01 9.55
N ARG A 1168 -36.52 76.42 10.12
CA ARG A 1168 -36.25 76.41 11.58
C ARG A 1168 -34.98 77.20 11.94
N VAL A 1169 -35.19 78.28 12.70
CA VAL A 1169 -34.30 78.92 13.70
C VAL A 1169 -33.01 79.59 13.22
N ASN A 1170 -33.13 80.83 12.70
CA ASN A 1170 -32.32 82.04 12.98
C ASN A 1170 -32.33 82.96 11.74
N PRO A 1171 -32.82 84.21 11.82
CA PRO A 1171 -33.00 85.07 10.64
C PRO A 1171 -31.74 85.82 10.19
N LEU A 1172 -30.53 85.34 10.50
CA LEU A 1172 -29.30 86.14 10.33
C LEU A 1172 -28.28 85.66 9.29
N LEU A 1173 -28.49 84.52 8.62
CA LEU A 1173 -27.61 84.06 7.53
C LEU A 1173 -28.44 83.35 6.44
N SER A 1174 -28.78 84.04 5.35
CA SER A 1174 -29.35 83.38 4.17
C SER A 1174 -28.22 82.72 3.37
N THR A 1175 -28.07 81.41 3.52
CA THR A 1175 -27.24 80.57 2.66
C THR A 1175 -27.98 80.39 1.33
N GLY A 1176 -27.81 81.35 0.42
CA GLY A 1176 -28.26 81.25 -0.97
C GLY A 1176 -27.08 81.57 -1.88
N HIS A 1177 -26.93 80.83 -2.98
CA HIS A 1177 -25.87 81.08 -3.95
C HIS A 1177 -25.94 82.55 -4.45
N THR A 1178 -24.80 83.25 -4.36
CA THR A 1178 -24.69 84.66 -4.77
C THR A 1178 -23.72 84.80 -5.93
N TRP A 1179 -24.23 85.13 -7.11
CA TRP A 1179 -23.41 85.51 -8.26
C TRP A 1179 -23.06 87.00 -8.17
N ARG A 1180 -21.79 87.35 -8.33
CA ARG A 1180 -21.32 88.74 -8.28
C ARG A 1180 -20.77 89.16 -9.63
N PHE A 1181 -21.00 90.41 -9.98
CA PHE A 1181 -20.27 91.06 -11.06
C PHE A 1181 -18.85 91.36 -10.57
N THR A 1182 -17.85 90.71 -11.17
CA THR A 1182 -16.44 90.86 -10.79
C THR A 1182 -15.58 91.32 -11.97
N PRO A 1183 -14.64 92.27 -11.77
CA PRO A 1183 -14.32 92.99 -10.54
C PRO A 1183 -15.37 94.06 -10.16
N THR A 1184 -15.42 94.48 -8.89
CA THR A 1184 -16.33 95.53 -8.39
C THR A 1184 -16.06 96.87 -9.06
N ILE A 1185 -17.10 97.66 -9.32
CA ILE A 1185 -16.97 98.95 -10.01
C ILE A 1185 -16.52 100.02 -9.02
N LEU A 1186 -15.51 100.80 -9.41
CA LEU A 1186 -14.95 101.92 -8.64
C LEU A 1186 -15.58 103.23 -9.10
N ILE A 1187 -16.07 104.03 -8.16
CA ILE A 1187 -16.72 105.33 -8.40
C ILE A 1187 -15.98 106.40 -7.60
N GLN A 1188 -15.33 107.33 -8.28
CA GLN A 1188 -14.64 108.48 -7.70
C GLN A 1188 -15.55 109.71 -7.69
N VAL A 1189 -15.98 110.14 -6.50
CA VAL A 1189 -16.82 111.34 -6.34
C VAL A 1189 -15.94 112.52 -5.96
N ASN A 1190 -15.89 113.54 -6.82
CA ASN A 1190 -15.08 114.76 -6.64
C ASN A 1190 -15.81 115.87 -5.88
#